data_AF-A0A101VNZ5-F1
#
_entry.id   AF-A0A101VNZ5-F1
#
_cell.length_a   1.000
_cell.length_b   1.000
_cell.length_c   1.000
_cell.angle_alpha   90.00
_cell.angle_beta   90.00
_cell.angle_gamma   90.00
#
_symmetry.space_group_name_H-M   'P 1'
#
loop_
_entity.id
_entity.type
_entity.pdbx_description
1 polymer ?
#
loop_
_entity_poly.entity_id
_entity_poly.type
_entity_poly.pdbx_seq_one_letter_code
_entity_poly.pdbx_strand_id
1 'polypeptide(L)'
;MIKGKLENKRLDAGKLFKKGAAMVTAAALLTTGAFFGSVIPTYGDSESVSKTFERFAGGNRYETAVDISSKNWIEAYNVVLARGDSFPDALAGAVLANSAVVGGGPLLLTESKRLRPEVLEEMKRLRTNSVFILGGTGAISTEVEEELIDNDIQVYRIDGKNRYETAANISTTAVENSSQAFLVSGTAFADALSISSYAASNGIPLLLTDPKQLPAATLDALERMGVTEVTLIGGEGAVSAGVADELTKAGYSVDRLSGSNRFLTNIEIMNSLNFNMDKVVVATGMSFPDALAGSVLAARENNPIVLVPQDENAMLDSPTASYLNNNREEVNKFSILGGWGVINYKIENIVRTGKINPRISLQFWDGYANKTTYENQLNFVTGSLSDSIHILVPNLAGGLQNDGSFAYRFSSAETPRYLVDLGQSYGARVVPMVMGSGKIADSMLTDSGKRGNFVNSAVKLVQETNADGILVDMEALSDDSEEGLTSLMKELYEKLHPKGKLVMVSVMSKTSATAQPWYDEYNYRDLAKYTDYIQIMSYDKHYSTSAPGPIAPVEWVREVMAYAVTEIPSEQILMGVPYYGRTWRTEGNGWVSKTFGWAIATQTANQFGAVITRHTTPSDPVGVPTFKYVDEDGYQRTAFFDDRESWGAKLDLLDEFALGGIGGWSMGWINEVSAPELYPLLKERMN
;
A
#
# COMPACT_ATOMS: atom_id res chain seq x y z
N MET A 1 51.65 -57.41 -18.89
CA MET A 1 50.59 -58.00 -19.74
C MET A 1 49.26 -57.73 -19.06
N ILE A 2 48.19 -57.37 -19.78
CA ILE A 2 46.87 -56.92 -19.25
C ILE A 2 46.99 -55.52 -18.56
N LYS A 3 46.41 -54.42 -19.07
CA LYS A 3 44.99 -53.94 -19.19
C LYS A 3 44.40 -53.37 -17.87
N GLY A 4 44.05 -52.08 -17.88
CA GLY A 4 43.27 -51.37 -16.84
C GLY A 4 43.28 -49.84 -17.08
N LYS A 5 42.13 -49.16 -16.95
CA LYS A 5 42.00 -47.69 -17.10
C LYS A 5 41.79 -47.03 -15.72
N LEU A 6 42.22 -45.78 -15.56
CA LEU A 6 41.34 -44.63 -15.22
C LEU A 6 42.08 -43.27 -15.22
N GLU A 7 41.40 -42.25 -15.76
CA GLU A 7 41.46 -40.80 -15.44
C GLU A 7 42.68 -39.85 -15.62
N ASN A 8 42.32 -38.57 -15.71
CA ASN A 8 43.03 -37.31 -15.39
C ASN A 8 44.21 -36.77 -16.24
N LYS A 9 43.93 -35.70 -17.02
CA LYS A 9 44.49 -34.31 -16.90
C LYS A 9 43.94 -33.39 -18.02
N ARG A 10 43.54 -32.14 -17.73
CA ARG A 10 44.32 -30.88 -17.75
C ARG A 10 45.15 -30.62 -19.03
N LEU A 11 44.87 -29.47 -19.65
CA LEU A 11 45.66 -28.72 -20.63
C LEU A 11 45.48 -27.22 -20.32
N ASP A 12 46.27 -26.30 -20.87
CA ASP A 12 47.73 -26.13 -20.71
C ASP A 12 48.05 -24.63 -20.89
N ALA A 13 49.26 -24.17 -20.55
CA ALA A 13 49.60 -22.74 -20.58
C ALA A 13 50.91 -22.42 -21.32
N GLY A 14 50.92 -21.31 -22.07
CA GLY A 14 52.13 -20.47 -22.17
C GLY A 14 52.60 -20.01 -23.55
N LYS A 15 52.75 -18.68 -23.67
CA LYS A 15 53.77 -17.88 -24.39
C LYS A 15 53.44 -16.39 -24.10
N LEU A 16 54.25 -15.53 -23.47
CA LEU A 16 55.71 -15.28 -23.46
C LEU A 16 56.23 -14.97 -24.88
N PHE A 17 56.91 -13.87 -25.21
CA PHE A 17 57.68 -12.80 -24.48
C PHE A 17 57.76 -11.54 -25.42
N LYS A 18 58.42 -10.37 -25.26
CA LYS A 18 59.36 -9.58 -24.37
C LYS A 18 59.36 -8.12 -24.96
N LYS A 19 59.89 -6.99 -24.44
CA LYS A 19 60.40 -6.45 -23.14
C LYS A 19 60.69 -4.93 -23.34
N GLY A 20 60.38 -4.02 -22.40
CA GLY A 20 60.87 -2.62 -22.45
C GLY A 20 60.28 -1.69 -21.38
N ALA A 21 61.05 -0.71 -20.90
CA ALA A 21 60.63 0.27 -19.87
C ALA A 21 61.37 1.61 -20.01
N ALA A 22 60.76 2.70 -19.54
CA ALA A 22 61.36 4.02 -19.32
C ALA A 22 60.64 4.75 -18.16
N MET A 23 61.30 5.73 -17.54
CA MET A 23 60.88 6.46 -16.34
C MET A 23 61.52 7.87 -16.36
N VAL A 24 61.04 8.81 -15.53
CA VAL A 24 61.75 9.96 -14.89
C VAL A 24 61.06 11.36 -15.05
N THR A 25 60.65 11.89 -13.89
CA THR A 25 60.39 13.29 -13.44
C THR A 25 59.75 14.37 -14.35
N ALA A 26 58.53 14.76 -13.96
CA ALA A 26 58.16 16.07 -13.38
C ALA A 26 58.79 17.39 -13.89
N ALA A 27 57.91 18.34 -14.20
CA ALA A 27 58.10 19.78 -14.01
C ALA A 27 56.76 20.39 -13.50
N ALA A 28 56.82 21.46 -12.72
CA ALA A 28 55.64 22.08 -12.08
C ALA A 28 55.56 23.58 -12.35
N LEU A 29 54.34 24.12 -12.42
CA LEU A 29 54.08 25.56 -12.37
C LEU A 29 52.67 25.81 -11.82
N LEU A 30 52.57 26.67 -10.80
CA LEU A 30 51.33 27.02 -10.12
C LEU A 30 50.67 28.23 -10.77
N THR A 31 49.34 28.21 -10.89
CA THR A 31 48.50 29.40 -10.73
C THR A 31 47.29 29.07 -9.85
N THR A 32 46.85 30.06 -9.09
CA THR A 32 45.91 29.91 -7.97
C THR A 32 44.45 29.87 -8.41
N GLY A 33 43.75 28.78 -8.10
CA GLY A 33 42.28 28.74 -7.95
C GLY A 33 41.94 28.55 -6.47
N ALA A 34 41.07 29.40 -5.91
CA ALA A 34 40.73 29.35 -4.49
C ALA A 34 39.73 28.21 -4.22
N PHE A 35 40.16 27.18 -3.47
CA PHE A 35 39.24 26.21 -2.88
C PHE A 35 38.44 26.88 -1.75
N PHE A 36 37.28 27.43 -2.09
CA PHE A 36 36.20 27.56 -1.11
C PHE A 36 35.69 26.15 -0.81
N GLY A 37 36.19 25.57 0.28
CA GLY A 37 35.68 24.32 0.81
C GLY A 37 34.26 24.53 1.33
N SER A 38 33.25 24.23 0.52
CA SER A 38 31.88 24.11 0.96
C SER A 38 31.82 23.04 2.06
N VAL A 39 31.69 23.46 3.30
CA VAL A 39 31.40 22.56 4.42
C VAL A 39 29.97 22.09 4.23
N ILE A 40 29.79 21.01 3.47
CA ILE A 40 28.54 20.27 3.44
C ILE A 40 28.31 19.80 4.88
N PRO A 41 27.21 20.20 5.55
CA PRO A 41 26.88 19.62 6.83
C PRO A 41 26.52 18.16 6.58
N THR A 42 27.41 17.26 6.99
CA THR A 42 27.05 15.85 7.17
C THR A 42 26.01 15.80 8.27
N TYR A 43 24.74 15.84 7.89
CA TYR A 43 23.66 15.37 8.75
C TYR A 43 24.04 13.96 9.19
N GLY A 44 24.16 13.77 10.50
CA GLY A 44 24.55 12.47 11.02
C GLY A 44 23.43 11.47 10.78
N ASP A 45 23.77 10.33 10.20
CA ASP A 45 22.87 9.18 10.12
C ASP A 45 22.54 8.71 11.54
N SER A 46 21.45 9.24 12.11
CA SER A 46 20.60 8.41 12.94
C SER A 46 19.95 7.40 12.00
N GLU A 47 20.29 6.12 12.14
CA GLU A 47 19.55 5.04 11.50
C GLU A 47 18.11 5.06 12.04
N SER A 48 17.24 5.84 11.39
CA SER A 48 15.81 5.83 11.69
C SER A 48 15.28 4.47 11.29
N VAL A 49 14.82 3.69 12.27
CA VAL A 49 14.22 2.38 12.00
C VAL A 49 13.02 2.60 11.08
N SER A 50 13.15 2.10 9.85
CA SER A 50 12.17 2.27 8.79
C SER A 50 10.85 1.66 9.22
N LYS A 51 9.83 2.48 9.47
CA LYS A 51 8.49 2.01 9.81
C LYS A 51 7.91 1.21 8.63
N THR A 52 7.53 -0.03 8.88
CA THR A 52 7.04 -0.97 7.86
C THR A 52 5.52 -1.06 7.89
N PHE A 53 4.92 -1.22 6.71
CA PHE A 53 3.47 -1.28 6.53
C PHE A 53 3.11 -2.50 5.69
N GLU A 54 2.42 -3.46 6.30
CA GLU A 54 1.99 -4.69 5.63
C GLU A 54 0.47 -4.81 5.69
N ARG A 55 -0.17 -4.99 4.53
CA ARG A 55 -1.61 -5.26 4.44
C ARG A 55 -1.83 -6.77 4.23
N PHE A 56 -2.78 -7.31 4.98
CA PHE A 56 -3.27 -8.67 4.87
C PHE A 56 -4.70 -8.65 4.32
N ALA A 57 -4.90 -9.16 3.10
CA ALA A 57 -6.16 -8.98 2.37
C ALA A 57 -6.36 -10.04 1.27
N GLY A 58 -7.62 -10.46 1.10
CA GLY A 58 -8.10 -11.16 -0.08
C GLY A 58 -9.47 -10.64 -0.53
N GLY A 59 -10.02 -11.22 -1.59
CA GLY A 59 -11.32 -10.82 -2.17
C GLY A 59 -12.52 -11.07 -1.26
N ASN A 60 -12.32 -11.80 -0.17
CA ASN A 60 -13.27 -12.01 0.91
C ASN A 60 -12.53 -12.39 2.21
N ARG A 61 -13.26 -12.43 3.32
CA ARG A 61 -12.75 -12.76 4.67
C ARG A 61 -12.00 -14.10 4.78
N TYR A 62 -12.32 -15.08 3.93
CA TYR A 62 -11.69 -16.40 3.94
C TYR A 62 -10.30 -16.31 3.31
N GLU A 63 -10.20 -15.64 2.16
CA GLU A 63 -8.92 -15.29 1.54
C GLU A 63 -8.08 -14.36 2.43
N THR A 64 -8.68 -13.40 3.15
CA THR A 64 -7.94 -12.58 4.14
C THR A 64 -7.31 -13.45 5.24
N ALA A 65 -8.04 -14.42 5.79
CA ALA A 65 -7.49 -15.34 6.79
C ALA A 65 -6.35 -16.22 6.22
N VAL A 66 -6.46 -16.64 4.95
CA VAL A 66 -5.40 -17.36 4.23
C VAL A 66 -4.18 -16.47 3.96
N ASP A 67 -4.35 -15.18 3.63
CA ASP A 67 -3.25 -14.24 3.42
C ASP A 67 -2.54 -13.87 4.75
N ILE A 68 -3.29 -13.74 5.85
CA ILE A 68 -2.74 -13.65 7.23
C ILE A 68 -1.91 -14.91 7.55
N SER A 69 -2.43 -16.09 7.24
CA SER A 69 -1.77 -17.36 7.55
C SER A 69 -0.51 -17.59 6.71
N SER A 70 -0.62 -17.49 5.38
CA SER A 70 0.44 -17.82 4.42
C SER A 70 1.70 -16.95 4.54
N LYS A 71 1.56 -15.71 4.99
CA LYS A 71 2.68 -14.79 5.23
C LYS A 71 3.37 -14.98 6.59
N ASN A 72 2.68 -15.51 7.61
CA ASN A 72 3.17 -15.52 9.00
C ASN A 72 3.41 -16.93 9.59
N TRP A 73 2.97 -18.01 8.93
CA TRP A 73 3.21 -19.39 9.33
C TRP A 73 3.85 -20.20 8.21
N ILE A 74 5.07 -20.71 8.43
CA ILE A 74 5.74 -21.62 7.50
C ILE A 74 5.01 -22.96 7.47
N GLU A 75 4.73 -23.52 8.64
CA GLU A 75 3.91 -24.73 8.86
C GLU A 75 3.08 -24.58 10.14
N ALA A 76 1.96 -25.29 10.25
CA ALA A 76 1.14 -25.41 11.45
C ALA A 76 0.36 -26.74 11.42
N TYR A 77 0.83 -27.70 12.23
CA TYR A 77 0.22 -29.03 12.33
C TYR A 77 -1.18 -29.03 12.95
N ASN A 78 -1.54 -27.97 13.68
CA ASN A 78 -2.87 -27.75 14.23
C ASN A 78 -3.39 -26.38 13.76
N VAL A 79 -4.68 -26.30 13.44
CA VAL A 79 -5.37 -25.06 13.02
C VAL A 79 -6.69 -24.92 13.78
N VAL A 80 -7.09 -23.69 14.12
CA VAL A 80 -8.45 -23.41 14.62
C VAL A 80 -9.33 -22.99 13.45
N LEU A 81 -10.51 -23.59 13.31
CA LEU A 81 -11.47 -23.30 12.25
C LEU A 81 -12.76 -22.72 12.83
N ALA A 82 -13.08 -21.49 12.43
CA ALA A 82 -14.26 -20.76 12.88
C ALA A 82 -15.16 -20.34 11.71
N ARG A 83 -16.43 -20.03 11.97
CA ARG A 83 -17.35 -19.58 10.91
C ARG A 83 -17.14 -18.09 10.60
N GLY A 84 -16.84 -17.78 9.34
CA GLY A 84 -16.56 -16.41 8.92
C GLY A 84 -17.79 -15.49 8.86
N ASP A 85 -19.01 -16.03 8.78
CA ASP A 85 -20.25 -15.24 8.69
C ASP A 85 -20.86 -14.83 10.05
N SER A 86 -20.54 -15.52 11.15
CA SER A 86 -21.12 -15.23 12.48
C SER A 86 -20.13 -15.48 13.62
N PHE A 87 -19.84 -14.44 14.40
CA PHE A 87 -18.81 -14.41 15.44
C PHE A 87 -19.00 -15.22 16.76
N PRO A 88 -20.21 -15.55 17.28
CA PRO A 88 -20.37 -15.88 18.71
C PRO A 88 -19.51 -17.03 19.24
N ASP A 89 -19.44 -18.15 18.52
CA ASP A 89 -18.66 -19.32 18.92
C ASP A 89 -17.14 -19.13 18.72
N ALA A 90 -16.72 -18.04 18.05
CA ALA A 90 -15.35 -17.82 17.63
C ALA A 90 -14.57 -16.81 18.51
N LEU A 91 -15.24 -15.99 19.32
CA LEU A 91 -14.59 -14.89 20.06
C LEU A 91 -13.48 -15.35 21.02
N ALA A 92 -13.64 -16.52 21.65
CA ALA A 92 -12.61 -17.13 22.52
C ALA A 92 -11.52 -17.89 21.74
N GLY A 93 -11.69 -18.05 20.42
CA GLY A 93 -10.85 -18.89 19.55
C GLY A 93 -9.39 -18.44 19.47
N ALA A 94 -9.10 -17.16 19.68
CA ALA A 94 -7.74 -16.63 19.76
C ALA A 94 -6.93 -17.27 20.90
N VAL A 95 -7.57 -17.43 22.08
CA VAL A 95 -6.94 -18.02 23.27
C VAL A 95 -6.63 -19.49 23.03
N LEU A 96 -7.53 -20.22 22.37
CA LEU A 96 -7.28 -21.60 21.96
C LEU A 96 -6.16 -21.70 20.92
N ALA A 97 -6.18 -20.88 19.88
CA ALA A 97 -5.17 -20.90 18.80
C ALA A 97 -3.75 -20.68 19.33
N ASN A 98 -3.59 -19.76 20.29
CA ASN A 98 -2.31 -19.47 20.94
C ASN A 98 -1.99 -20.37 22.16
N SER A 99 -2.91 -21.26 22.56
CA SER A 99 -2.71 -22.18 23.70
C SER A 99 -1.67 -23.27 23.42
N ALA A 100 -1.21 -23.94 24.47
CA ALA A 100 -0.37 -25.13 24.37
C ALA A 100 -1.06 -26.35 23.72
N VAL A 101 -2.40 -26.36 23.62
CA VAL A 101 -3.17 -27.45 23.00
C VAL A 101 -3.10 -27.39 21.47
N VAL A 102 -3.15 -26.17 20.89
CA VAL A 102 -2.97 -25.96 19.45
C VAL A 102 -1.50 -25.75 19.10
N GLY A 103 -0.74 -25.05 19.94
CA GLY A 103 0.69 -24.76 19.72
C GLY A 103 0.95 -23.53 18.86
N GLY A 104 0.08 -22.52 18.90
CA GLY A 104 0.28 -21.25 18.17
C GLY A 104 -0.09 -21.29 16.69
N GLY A 105 -1.00 -22.18 16.29
CA GLY A 105 -1.50 -22.31 14.91
C GLY A 105 -2.45 -21.17 14.50
N PRO A 106 -2.66 -20.93 13.19
CA PRO A 106 -3.55 -19.86 12.73
C PRO A 106 -5.03 -20.17 12.98
N LEU A 107 -5.84 -19.11 13.02
CA LEU A 107 -7.31 -19.18 13.02
C LEU A 107 -7.80 -18.93 11.59
N LEU A 108 -8.23 -20.00 10.92
CA LEU A 108 -8.82 -19.94 9.58
C LEU A 108 -10.36 -19.87 9.67
N LEU A 109 -10.98 -19.39 8.58
CA LEU A 109 -12.41 -19.16 8.51
C LEU A 109 -13.08 -20.05 7.46
N THR A 110 -14.32 -20.48 7.69
CA THR A 110 -15.12 -21.25 6.72
C THR A 110 -16.58 -20.76 6.63
N GLU A 111 -17.27 -21.13 5.55
CA GLU A 111 -18.73 -20.97 5.42
C GLU A 111 -19.46 -22.05 6.25
N SER A 112 -20.69 -21.77 6.68
CA SER A 112 -21.46 -22.69 7.56
C SER A 112 -21.60 -24.14 7.06
N LYS A 113 -21.53 -24.36 5.74
CA LYS A 113 -21.88 -25.62 5.06
C LYS A 113 -20.95 -25.98 3.89
N ARG A 114 -19.76 -25.39 3.85
CA ARG A 114 -18.80 -25.56 2.74
C ARG A 114 -17.40 -25.21 3.22
N LEU A 115 -16.45 -26.14 3.10
CA LEU A 115 -15.05 -25.75 3.14
C LEU A 115 -14.69 -25.05 1.83
N ARG A 116 -13.84 -24.03 1.93
CA ARG A 116 -13.40 -23.26 0.77
C ARG A 116 -12.10 -23.87 0.23
N PRO A 117 -11.95 -24.12 -1.08
CA PRO A 117 -10.75 -24.70 -1.65
C PRO A 117 -9.48 -23.95 -1.22
N GLU A 118 -9.52 -22.62 -1.21
CA GLU A 118 -8.42 -21.76 -0.77
C GLU A 118 -8.02 -21.95 0.71
N VAL A 119 -8.96 -22.37 1.56
CA VAL A 119 -8.73 -22.67 2.99
C VAL A 119 -8.14 -24.08 3.17
N LEU A 120 -8.63 -25.05 2.39
CA LEU A 120 -8.11 -26.41 2.38
C LEU A 120 -6.70 -26.50 1.75
N GLU A 121 -6.43 -25.69 0.72
CA GLU A 121 -5.10 -25.53 0.12
C GLU A 121 -4.11 -24.89 1.11
N GLU A 122 -4.56 -23.92 1.92
CA GLU A 122 -3.73 -23.34 2.99
C GLU A 122 -3.43 -24.35 4.11
N MET A 123 -4.42 -25.15 4.56
CA MET A 123 -4.19 -26.26 5.50
C MET A 123 -3.17 -27.28 4.95
N LYS A 124 -3.24 -27.59 3.65
CA LYS A 124 -2.27 -28.47 2.97
C LYS A 124 -0.88 -27.83 2.87
N ARG A 125 -0.79 -26.52 2.60
CA ARG A 125 0.48 -25.76 2.62
C ARG A 125 1.11 -25.76 4.03
N LEU A 126 0.28 -25.58 5.06
CA LEU A 126 0.68 -25.60 6.47
C LEU A 126 1.08 -26.99 6.99
N ARG A 127 0.77 -28.07 6.26
CA ARG A 127 0.88 -29.47 6.74
C ARG A 127 0.02 -29.73 7.98
N THR A 128 -1.20 -29.20 7.99
CA THR A 128 -2.15 -29.37 9.08
C THR A 128 -2.57 -30.83 9.21
N ASN A 129 -2.29 -31.43 10.37
CA ASN A 129 -2.72 -32.77 10.76
C ASN A 129 -4.05 -32.73 11.54
N SER A 130 -4.33 -31.63 12.25
CA SER A 130 -5.51 -31.50 13.12
C SER A 130 -6.22 -30.15 12.94
N VAL A 131 -7.55 -30.16 12.95
CA VAL A 131 -8.39 -28.95 12.96
C VAL A 131 -9.32 -28.92 14.16
N PHE A 132 -9.26 -27.83 14.91
CA PHE A 132 -10.14 -27.53 16.04
C PHE A 132 -11.34 -26.71 15.55
N ILE A 133 -12.50 -27.35 15.37
CA ILE A 133 -13.73 -26.69 14.89
C ILE A 133 -14.43 -26.01 16.06
N LEU A 134 -14.72 -24.72 15.91
CA LEU A 134 -15.45 -23.94 16.91
C LEU A 134 -16.95 -23.91 16.62
N GLY A 135 -17.75 -24.36 17.59
CA GLY A 135 -19.20 -24.41 17.51
C GLY A 135 -19.76 -25.73 16.95
N GLY A 136 -21.05 -25.97 17.23
CA GLY A 136 -21.71 -27.23 16.90
C GLY A 136 -22.04 -27.37 15.41
N THR A 137 -22.74 -28.44 15.03
CA THR A 137 -23.10 -28.71 13.62
C THR A 137 -24.06 -27.67 13.02
N GLY A 138 -24.72 -26.85 13.84
CA GLY A 138 -25.45 -25.65 13.40
C GLY A 138 -24.57 -24.40 13.16
N ALA A 139 -23.32 -24.43 13.63
CA ALA A 139 -22.29 -23.45 13.30
C ALA A 139 -21.55 -23.88 12.03
N ILE A 140 -20.69 -24.90 12.13
CA ILE A 140 -19.95 -25.51 11.02
C ILE A 140 -20.49 -26.93 10.84
N SER A 141 -21.11 -27.22 9.69
CA SER A 141 -21.89 -28.44 9.51
C SER A 141 -21.05 -29.72 9.43
N THR A 142 -21.71 -30.88 9.52
CA THR A 142 -21.06 -32.18 9.45
C THR A 142 -20.38 -32.42 8.11
N GLU A 143 -20.93 -31.90 7.01
CA GLU A 143 -20.34 -32.01 5.68
C GLU A 143 -18.96 -31.32 5.58
N VAL A 144 -18.71 -30.26 6.37
CA VAL A 144 -17.40 -29.59 6.45
C VAL A 144 -16.41 -30.38 7.31
N GLU A 145 -16.90 -31.09 8.32
CA GLU A 145 -16.10 -32.00 9.16
C GLU A 145 -15.73 -33.28 8.40
N GLU A 146 -16.65 -33.84 7.63
CA GLU A 146 -16.42 -34.95 6.70
C GLU A 146 -15.42 -34.56 5.59
N GLU A 147 -15.55 -33.36 4.99
CA GLU A 147 -14.59 -32.87 3.97
C GLU A 147 -13.16 -32.72 4.51
N LEU A 148 -12.97 -32.40 5.80
CA LEU A 148 -11.65 -32.39 6.45
C LEU A 148 -11.11 -33.81 6.66
N ILE A 149 -11.94 -34.72 7.16
CA ILE A 149 -11.58 -36.12 7.42
C ILE A 149 -11.21 -36.86 6.12
N ASP A 150 -11.95 -36.62 5.02
CA ASP A 150 -11.64 -37.13 3.67
C ASP A 150 -10.34 -36.58 3.08
N ASN A 151 -9.71 -35.59 3.73
CA ASN A 151 -8.39 -35.05 3.39
C ASN A 151 -7.31 -35.43 4.42
N ASP A 152 -7.51 -36.52 5.17
CA ASP A 152 -6.63 -37.06 6.22
C ASP A 152 -6.41 -36.14 7.44
N ILE A 153 -7.27 -35.13 7.65
CA ILE A 153 -7.18 -34.18 8.78
C ILE A 153 -8.03 -34.67 9.96
N GLN A 154 -7.42 -34.76 11.15
CA GLN A 154 -8.13 -35.10 12.39
C GLN A 154 -8.98 -33.92 12.88
N VAL A 155 -10.26 -34.15 13.18
CA VAL A 155 -11.17 -33.09 13.64
C VAL A 155 -11.43 -33.18 15.14
N TYR A 156 -11.29 -32.04 15.81
CA TYR A 156 -11.64 -31.83 17.22
C TYR A 156 -12.69 -30.73 17.33
N ARG A 157 -13.97 -31.10 17.45
CA ARG A 157 -15.06 -30.13 17.62
C ARG A 157 -15.18 -29.68 19.08
N ILE A 158 -15.23 -28.37 19.30
CA ILE A 158 -15.48 -27.75 20.61
C ILE A 158 -16.74 -26.91 20.50
N ASP A 159 -17.83 -27.38 21.11
CA ASP A 159 -19.14 -26.74 21.05
C ASP A 159 -19.87 -26.71 22.40
N GLY A 160 -21.07 -26.15 22.39
CA GLY A 160 -21.99 -26.09 23.51
C GLY A 160 -23.42 -25.85 23.02
N LYS A 161 -24.43 -25.91 23.91
CA LYS A 161 -25.84 -25.71 23.53
C LYS A 161 -26.14 -24.28 23.08
N ASN A 162 -25.23 -23.35 23.39
CA ASN A 162 -25.26 -21.94 23.01
C ASN A 162 -23.85 -21.34 23.15
N ARG A 163 -23.65 -20.14 22.58
CA ARG A 163 -22.38 -19.38 22.59
C ARG A 163 -21.65 -19.29 23.93
N TYR A 164 -22.38 -19.19 25.04
CA TYR A 164 -21.81 -19.04 26.38
C TYR A 164 -21.16 -20.37 26.83
N GLU A 165 -21.84 -21.49 26.57
CA GLU A 165 -21.32 -22.83 26.80
C GLU A 165 -20.18 -23.18 25.81
N THR A 166 -20.28 -22.77 24.54
CA THR A 166 -19.17 -22.90 23.58
C THR A 166 -17.91 -22.19 24.09
N ALA A 167 -18.02 -20.92 24.51
CA ALA A 167 -16.88 -20.15 25.00
C ALA A 167 -16.30 -20.65 26.33
N ALA A 168 -17.15 -21.19 27.21
CA ALA A 168 -16.73 -21.91 28.41
C ALA A 168 -15.90 -23.16 28.07
N ASN A 169 -16.36 -23.97 27.10
CA ASN A 169 -15.66 -25.16 26.64
C ASN A 169 -14.37 -24.84 25.86
N ILE A 170 -14.34 -23.75 25.10
CA ILE A 170 -13.11 -23.25 24.46
C ILE A 170 -12.11 -22.79 25.54
N SER A 171 -12.54 -21.98 26.50
CA SER A 171 -11.67 -21.45 27.56
C SER A 171 -11.07 -22.56 28.43
N THR A 172 -11.90 -23.50 28.90
CA THR A 172 -11.47 -24.65 29.72
C THR A 172 -10.72 -25.74 28.94
N THR A 173 -10.64 -25.62 27.61
CA THR A 173 -9.74 -26.42 26.75
C THR A 173 -8.42 -25.69 26.52
N ALA A 174 -8.45 -24.36 26.35
CA ALA A 174 -7.28 -23.53 26.08
C ALA A 174 -6.43 -23.26 27.33
N VAL A 175 -7.06 -23.18 28.51
CA VAL A 175 -6.44 -22.81 29.79
C VAL A 175 -6.83 -23.82 30.86
N GLU A 176 -5.84 -24.46 31.48
CA GLU A 176 -6.08 -25.46 32.54
C GLU A 176 -6.45 -24.80 33.89
N ASN A 177 -5.68 -23.78 34.29
CA ASN A 177 -5.89 -22.99 35.51
C ASN A 177 -5.51 -21.53 35.25
N SER A 178 -6.23 -20.57 35.83
CA SER A 178 -5.90 -19.14 35.83
C SER A 178 -6.58 -18.44 37.00
N SER A 179 -5.88 -17.55 37.71
CA SER A 179 -6.50 -16.70 38.75
C SER A 179 -7.32 -15.55 38.17
N GLN A 180 -7.14 -15.23 36.88
CA GLN A 180 -7.78 -14.12 36.17
C GLN A 180 -8.66 -14.63 35.03
N ALA A 181 -9.72 -13.89 34.70
CA ALA A 181 -10.49 -14.07 33.47
C ALA A 181 -10.98 -12.73 32.89
N PHE A 182 -11.14 -12.68 31.57
CA PHE A 182 -11.84 -11.59 30.90
C PHE A 182 -13.28 -12.02 30.59
N LEU A 183 -14.25 -11.17 30.91
CA LEU A 183 -15.66 -11.42 30.62
C LEU A 183 -16.22 -10.33 29.70
N VAL A 184 -16.70 -10.76 28.52
CA VAL A 184 -17.21 -9.90 27.45
C VAL A 184 -18.65 -10.24 27.11
N SER A 185 -19.35 -9.31 26.45
CA SER A 185 -20.69 -9.57 25.94
C SER A 185 -20.68 -10.63 24.84
N GLY A 186 -21.44 -11.71 24.99
CA GLY A 186 -21.67 -12.66 23.90
C GLY A 186 -22.57 -12.12 22.78
N THR A 187 -23.06 -10.88 22.89
CA THR A 187 -23.96 -10.25 21.90
C THR A 187 -23.28 -9.20 21.01
N ALA A 188 -22.07 -8.76 21.35
CA ALA A 188 -21.31 -7.77 20.60
C ALA A 188 -19.83 -8.17 20.49
N PHE A 189 -19.21 -7.98 19.33
CA PHE A 189 -17.88 -8.50 19.05
C PHE A 189 -16.71 -7.55 19.40
N ALA A 190 -16.91 -6.22 19.34
CA ALA A 190 -15.78 -5.29 19.27
C ALA A 190 -14.97 -5.17 20.59
N ASP A 191 -15.66 -5.21 21.74
CA ASP A 191 -15.01 -5.24 23.05
C ASP A 191 -14.20 -6.55 23.24
N ALA A 192 -14.72 -7.68 22.73
CA ALA A 192 -14.04 -8.97 22.75
C ALA A 192 -12.81 -9.05 21.84
N LEU A 193 -12.89 -8.50 20.62
CA LEU A 193 -11.74 -8.39 19.74
C LEU A 193 -10.64 -7.52 20.35
N SER A 194 -11.01 -6.44 21.04
CA SER A 194 -10.05 -5.51 21.65
C SER A 194 -9.17 -6.13 22.74
N ILE A 195 -9.68 -7.13 23.48
CA ILE A 195 -8.92 -7.86 24.50
C ILE A 195 -8.30 -9.18 23.98
N SER A 196 -8.76 -9.68 22.83
CA SER A 196 -8.45 -11.03 22.35
C SER A 196 -6.95 -11.36 22.22
N SER A 197 -6.13 -10.43 21.72
CA SER A 197 -4.68 -10.66 21.56
C SER A 197 -3.95 -10.71 22.90
N TYR A 198 -4.32 -9.86 23.85
CA TYR A 198 -3.75 -9.86 25.21
C TYR A 198 -4.14 -11.12 25.97
N ALA A 199 -5.43 -11.50 25.94
CA ALA A 199 -5.94 -12.71 26.55
C ALA A 199 -5.20 -13.96 26.02
N ALA A 200 -5.07 -14.06 24.70
CA ALA A 200 -4.38 -15.15 24.04
C ALA A 200 -2.85 -15.15 24.28
N SER A 201 -2.21 -13.98 24.34
CA SER A 201 -0.76 -13.88 24.59
C SER A 201 -0.38 -14.24 26.03
N ASN A 202 -1.26 -13.97 27.00
CA ASN A 202 -0.99 -14.15 28.43
C ASN A 202 -1.65 -15.42 29.02
N GLY A 203 -2.35 -16.22 28.19
CA GLY A 203 -3.03 -17.44 28.62
C GLY A 203 -4.26 -17.19 29.52
N ILE A 204 -4.85 -15.99 29.44
CA ILE A 204 -6.00 -15.61 30.27
C ILE A 204 -7.29 -16.03 29.54
N PRO A 205 -8.20 -16.78 30.18
CA PRO A 205 -9.44 -17.23 29.57
C PRO A 205 -10.37 -16.05 29.23
N LEU A 206 -11.01 -16.14 28.05
CA LEU A 206 -11.92 -15.14 27.51
C LEU A 206 -13.34 -15.72 27.41
N LEU A 207 -14.16 -15.40 28.41
CA LEU A 207 -15.50 -15.94 28.58
C LEU A 207 -16.58 -14.97 28.07
N LEU A 208 -17.76 -15.51 27.73
CA LEU A 208 -18.91 -14.73 27.29
C LEU A 208 -20.01 -14.69 28.37
N THR A 209 -20.70 -13.55 28.49
CA THR A 209 -21.93 -13.39 29.28
C THR A 209 -23.07 -12.85 28.43
N ASP A 210 -24.32 -13.10 28.85
CA ASP A 210 -25.43 -12.25 28.40
C ASP A 210 -25.27 -10.84 29.00
N PRO A 211 -25.65 -9.75 28.31
CA PRO A 211 -25.56 -8.40 28.87
C PRO A 211 -26.26 -8.22 30.22
N LYS A 212 -27.28 -9.02 30.54
CA LYS A 212 -28.17 -8.81 31.70
C LYS A 212 -28.15 -9.92 32.75
N GLN A 213 -27.48 -11.04 32.49
CA GLN A 213 -27.46 -12.20 33.39
C GLN A 213 -26.20 -13.04 33.16
N LEU A 214 -25.54 -13.47 34.23
CA LEU A 214 -24.41 -14.40 34.16
C LEU A 214 -24.90 -15.81 33.77
N PRO A 215 -24.44 -16.41 32.66
CA PRO A 215 -24.80 -17.77 32.30
C PRO A 215 -24.18 -18.78 33.26
N ALA A 216 -24.92 -19.83 33.65
CA ALA A 216 -24.41 -20.87 34.55
C ALA A 216 -23.09 -21.50 34.05
N ALA A 217 -23.02 -21.87 32.76
CA ALA A 217 -21.81 -22.42 32.15
C ALA A 217 -20.59 -21.48 32.20
N THR A 218 -20.82 -20.16 32.29
CA THR A 218 -19.75 -19.17 32.47
C THR A 218 -19.23 -19.19 33.92
N LEU A 219 -20.13 -19.29 34.91
CA LEU A 219 -19.77 -19.45 36.32
C LEU A 219 -19.05 -20.79 36.58
N ASP A 220 -19.60 -21.89 36.07
CA ASP A 220 -19.01 -23.23 36.15
C ASP A 220 -17.57 -23.26 35.61
N ALA A 221 -17.29 -22.49 34.55
CA ALA A 221 -15.96 -22.36 33.96
C ALA A 221 -14.98 -21.53 34.81
N LEU A 222 -15.46 -20.42 35.40
CA LEU A 222 -14.67 -19.61 36.34
C LEU A 222 -14.25 -20.42 37.56
N GLU A 223 -15.19 -21.15 38.18
CA GLU A 223 -14.91 -22.07 39.29
C GLU A 223 -13.91 -23.16 38.87
N ARG A 224 -14.12 -23.81 37.72
CA ARG A 224 -13.28 -24.91 37.24
C ARG A 224 -11.83 -24.50 36.96
N MET A 225 -11.58 -23.30 36.46
CA MET A 225 -10.23 -22.80 36.18
C MET A 225 -9.54 -22.18 37.41
N GLY A 226 -10.21 -22.11 38.57
CA GLY A 226 -9.67 -21.52 39.80
C GLY A 226 -9.58 -19.98 39.77
N VAL A 227 -10.46 -19.33 39.00
CA VAL A 227 -10.46 -17.87 38.85
C VAL A 227 -10.88 -17.20 40.16
N THR A 228 -10.24 -16.07 40.47
CA THR A 228 -10.57 -15.20 41.62
C THR A 228 -10.82 -13.75 41.22
N GLU A 229 -10.30 -13.32 40.08
CA GLU A 229 -10.36 -11.96 39.54
C GLU A 229 -11.02 -11.98 38.15
N VAL A 230 -12.09 -11.20 37.95
CA VAL A 230 -12.80 -11.13 36.67
C VAL A 230 -12.86 -9.68 36.19
N THR A 231 -12.16 -9.40 35.09
CA THR A 231 -12.20 -8.08 34.45
C THR A 231 -13.29 -8.06 33.39
N LEU A 232 -14.30 -7.22 33.61
CA LEU A 232 -15.37 -6.96 32.66
C LEU A 232 -14.86 -6.06 31.54
N ILE A 233 -15.07 -6.46 30.29
CA ILE A 233 -14.61 -5.70 29.13
C ILE A 233 -15.82 -5.17 28.36
N GLY A 234 -15.88 -3.84 28.22
CA GLY A 234 -17.03 -3.09 27.71
C GLY A 234 -17.89 -2.45 28.81
N GLY A 235 -18.66 -1.43 28.44
CA GLY A 235 -19.50 -0.67 29.39
C GLY A 235 -20.76 -1.41 29.84
N GLU A 236 -21.57 -0.80 30.69
CA GLU A 236 -22.79 -1.43 31.24
C GLU A 236 -23.85 -1.79 30.18
N GLY A 237 -23.82 -1.17 29.00
CA GLY A 237 -24.65 -1.58 27.86
C GLY A 237 -24.24 -2.92 27.22
N ALA A 238 -22.98 -3.34 27.41
CA ALA A 238 -22.43 -4.60 26.90
C ALA A 238 -22.45 -5.70 27.97
N VAL A 239 -22.05 -5.35 29.21
CA VAL A 239 -22.11 -6.21 30.40
C VAL A 239 -22.59 -5.37 31.59
N SER A 240 -23.86 -5.47 31.96
CA SER A 240 -24.50 -4.59 32.94
C SER A 240 -23.96 -4.72 34.37
N ALA A 241 -24.24 -3.72 35.20
CA ALA A 241 -23.95 -3.76 36.63
C ALA A 241 -24.54 -5.02 37.31
N GLY A 242 -25.69 -5.54 36.85
CA GLY A 242 -26.30 -6.77 37.38
C GLY A 242 -25.39 -8.00 37.28
N VAL A 243 -24.63 -8.14 36.19
CA VAL A 243 -23.67 -9.25 36.00
C VAL A 243 -22.45 -9.08 36.92
N ALA A 244 -21.98 -7.85 37.13
CA ALA A 244 -20.93 -7.54 38.11
C ALA A 244 -21.38 -7.87 39.56
N ASP A 245 -22.64 -7.55 39.86
CA ASP A 245 -23.33 -7.83 41.11
C ASP A 245 -23.46 -9.34 41.35
N GLU A 246 -23.71 -10.14 40.31
CA GLU A 246 -23.79 -11.61 40.37
C GLU A 246 -22.41 -12.24 40.63
N LEU A 247 -21.35 -11.77 39.94
CA LEU A 247 -19.97 -12.20 40.17
C LEU A 247 -19.46 -11.85 41.58
N THR A 248 -19.69 -10.62 42.04
CA THR A 248 -19.27 -10.21 43.40
C THR A 248 -19.99 -11.03 44.48
N LYS A 249 -21.25 -11.43 44.25
CA LYS A 249 -21.99 -12.34 45.16
C LYS A 249 -21.50 -13.78 45.11
N ALA A 250 -20.95 -14.22 43.99
CA ALA A 250 -20.27 -15.51 43.85
C ALA A 250 -18.85 -15.51 44.46
N GLY A 251 -18.29 -14.33 44.78
CA GLY A 251 -17.04 -14.18 45.52
C GLY A 251 -15.82 -13.73 44.70
N TYR A 252 -16.01 -13.39 43.42
CA TYR A 252 -14.92 -12.85 42.58
C TYR A 252 -14.62 -11.38 42.91
N SER A 253 -13.36 -10.97 42.79
CA SER A 253 -13.01 -9.56 42.57
C SER A 253 -13.44 -9.16 41.16
N VAL A 254 -14.05 -8.00 40.99
CA VAL A 254 -14.63 -7.57 39.71
C VAL A 254 -14.16 -6.16 39.34
N ASP A 255 -13.33 -6.09 38.30
CA ASP A 255 -12.85 -4.85 37.69
C ASP A 255 -13.51 -4.60 36.33
N ARG A 256 -13.32 -3.42 35.73
CA ARG A 256 -13.87 -3.10 34.40
C ARG A 256 -12.95 -2.21 33.56
N LEU A 257 -12.74 -2.59 32.30
CA LEU A 257 -12.14 -1.73 31.26
C LEU A 257 -13.22 -1.39 30.21
N SER A 258 -13.53 -0.10 30.04
CA SER A 258 -14.65 0.32 29.19
C SER A 258 -14.58 1.78 28.75
N GLY A 259 -14.90 2.04 27.49
CA GLY A 259 -15.18 3.38 26.98
C GLY A 259 -16.67 3.62 26.69
N SER A 260 -17.02 4.84 26.29
CA SER A 260 -18.39 5.19 25.87
C SER A 260 -18.79 4.64 24.49
N ASN A 261 -17.83 4.09 23.73
CA ASN A 261 -18.03 3.37 22.49
C ASN A 261 -16.87 2.36 22.27
N ARG A 262 -17.01 1.47 21.28
CA ARG A 262 -16.03 0.39 20.98
C ARG A 262 -14.59 0.88 20.77
N PHE A 263 -14.39 2.06 20.19
CA PHE A 263 -13.06 2.62 19.96
C PHE A 263 -12.45 3.14 21.26
N LEU A 264 -13.26 3.78 22.12
CA LEU A 264 -12.80 4.18 23.45
C LEU A 264 -12.57 2.98 24.39
N THR A 265 -13.36 1.90 24.30
CA THR A 265 -13.03 0.64 25.02
C THR A 265 -11.69 0.09 24.55
N ASN A 266 -11.44 0.08 23.24
CA ASN A 266 -10.18 -0.37 22.65
C ASN A 266 -8.99 0.47 23.17
N ILE A 267 -9.10 1.81 23.19
CA ILE A 267 -8.05 2.68 23.75
C ILE A 267 -7.86 2.45 25.25
N GLU A 268 -8.93 2.29 26.04
CA GLU A 268 -8.84 2.06 27.49
C GLU A 268 -8.11 0.75 27.82
N ILE A 269 -8.36 -0.32 27.05
CA ILE A 269 -7.65 -1.60 27.16
C ILE A 269 -6.16 -1.42 26.87
N MET A 270 -5.81 -0.69 25.80
CA MET A 270 -4.42 -0.48 25.40
C MET A 270 -3.64 0.49 26.29
N ASN A 271 -4.32 1.40 26.98
CA ASN A 271 -3.73 2.25 28.03
C ASN A 271 -3.51 1.50 29.35
N SER A 272 -4.37 0.50 29.65
CA SER A 272 -4.39 -0.18 30.96
C SER A 272 -3.52 -1.44 31.03
N LEU A 273 -3.15 -2.02 29.88
CA LEU A 273 -2.47 -3.30 29.79
C LEU A 273 -1.11 -3.18 29.09
N ASN A 274 -0.13 -3.95 29.56
CA ASN A 274 1.23 -3.91 29.03
C ASN A 274 1.33 -4.68 27.70
N PHE A 275 1.03 -4.00 26.60
CA PHE A 275 1.24 -4.49 25.23
C PHE A 275 2.68 -4.25 24.73
N ASN A 276 3.11 -5.04 23.75
CA ASN A 276 4.32 -4.80 22.97
C ASN A 276 3.98 -3.89 21.77
N MET A 277 4.43 -2.64 21.80
CA MET A 277 4.11 -1.61 20.80
C MET A 277 4.94 -1.69 19.50
N ASP A 278 6.04 -2.47 19.47
CA ASP A 278 6.92 -2.62 18.29
C ASP A 278 6.15 -2.93 17.00
N LYS A 279 5.07 -3.70 17.13
CA LYS A 279 4.12 -4.00 16.06
C LYS A 279 2.69 -3.70 16.51
N VAL A 280 1.93 -3.02 15.66
CA VAL A 280 0.50 -2.73 15.87
C VAL A 280 -0.32 -3.42 14.78
N VAL A 281 -1.32 -4.19 15.17
CA VAL A 281 -2.31 -4.75 14.24
C VAL A 281 -3.48 -3.77 14.13
N VAL A 282 -3.90 -3.41 12.92
CA VAL A 282 -4.97 -2.43 12.67
C VAL A 282 -6.13 -3.12 11.96
N ALA A 283 -7.33 -3.02 12.54
CA ALA A 283 -8.54 -3.66 12.00
C ALA A 283 -9.75 -2.71 12.05
N THR A 284 -10.75 -2.92 11.19
CA THR A 284 -11.99 -2.14 11.31
C THR A 284 -12.73 -2.51 12.60
N GLY A 285 -13.22 -1.50 13.33
CA GLY A 285 -14.18 -1.70 14.41
C GLY A 285 -15.60 -1.99 13.91
N MET A 286 -15.88 -1.90 12.60
CA MET A 286 -17.22 -2.02 12.02
C MET A 286 -17.61 -3.47 11.67
N SER A 287 -16.63 -4.38 11.59
CA SER A 287 -16.79 -5.80 11.26
C SER A 287 -15.86 -6.65 12.13
N PHE A 288 -15.99 -7.98 12.08
CA PHE A 288 -15.24 -8.91 12.93
C PHE A 288 -14.28 -9.90 12.23
N PRO A 289 -14.51 -10.41 10.99
CA PRO A 289 -13.78 -11.60 10.51
C PRO A 289 -12.27 -11.42 10.37
N ASP A 290 -11.84 -10.31 9.78
CA ASP A 290 -10.41 -10.08 9.52
C ASP A 290 -9.65 -9.88 10.84
N ALA A 291 -10.25 -9.13 11.78
CA ALA A 291 -9.75 -8.94 13.15
C ALA A 291 -9.70 -10.25 13.95
N LEU A 292 -10.70 -11.11 13.80
CA LEU A 292 -10.75 -12.43 14.43
C LEU A 292 -9.59 -13.32 13.97
N ALA A 293 -9.34 -13.42 12.66
CA ALA A 293 -8.20 -14.18 12.13
C ALA A 293 -6.85 -13.54 12.54
N GLY A 294 -6.73 -12.22 12.44
CA GLY A 294 -5.51 -11.49 12.80
C GLY A 294 -5.24 -11.37 14.30
N SER A 295 -6.20 -11.73 15.17
CA SER A 295 -5.99 -11.73 16.63
C SER A 295 -4.87 -12.66 17.07
N VAL A 296 -4.69 -13.79 16.39
CA VAL A 296 -3.58 -14.73 16.64
C VAL A 296 -2.23 -14.16 16.17
N LEU A 297 -2.22 -13.41 15.07
CA LEU A 297 -1.04 -12.69 14.59
C LEU A 297 -0.59 -11.57 15.56
N ALA A 298 -1.54 -10.98 16.29
CA ALA A 298 -1.25 -10.05 17.38
C ALA A 298 -0.78 -10.78 18.65
N ALA A 299 -1.45 -11.88 19.02
CA ALA A 299 -1.19 -12.63 20.25
C ALA A 299 0.23 -13.23 20.34
N ARG A 300 0.80 -13.67 19.22
CA ARG A 300 2.14 -14.30 19.19
C ARG A 300 3.28 -13.44 19.74
N GLU A 301 3.14 -12.12 19.72
CA GLU A 301 4.16 -11.14 20.10
C GLU A 301 3.64 -10.13 21.14
N ASN A 302 2.49 -10.43 21.78
CA ASN A 302 1.75 -9.56 22.71
C ASN A 302 1.41 -8.17 22.13
N ASN A 303 1.08 -8.09 20.83
CA ASN A 303 0.75 -6.83 20.17
C ASN A 303 -0.72 -6.41 20.39
N PRO A 304 -1.00 -5.10 20.35
CA PRO A 304 -2.37 -4.59 20.38
C PRO A 304 -3.07 -4.79 19.03
N ILE A 305 -4.41 -4.88 19.08
CA ILE A 305 -5.29 -4.69 17.92
C ILE A 305 -5.95 -3.32 18.07
N VAL A 306 -5.58 -2.35 17.23
CA VAL A 306 -6.20 -1.02 17.18
C VAL A 306 -7.42 -1.08 16.26
N LEU A 307 -8.59 -0.67 16.79
CA LEU A 307 -9.83 -0.59 16.02
C LEU A 307 -10.01 0.80 15.39
N VAL A 308 -10.13 0.85 14.06
CA VAL A 308 -10.40 2.06 13.27
C VAL A 308 -11.84 2.09 12.75
N PRO A 309 -12.48 3.27 12.61
CA PRO A 309 -13.74 3.40 11.88
C PRO A 309 -13.52 3.22 10.37
N GLN A 310 -14.62 3.12 9.61
CA GLN A 310 -14.58 2.97 8.15
C GLN A 310 -14.56 4.32 7.41
N ASP A 311 -15.11 5.37 8.02
CA ASP A 311 -15.15 6.74 7.49
C ASP A 311 -13.95 7.54 7.99
N GLU A 312 -13.26 8.23 7.07
CA GLU A 312 -12.07 9.03 7.37
C GLU A 312 -12.34 10.22 8.30
N ASN A 313 -13.51 10.87 8.22
CA ASN A 313 -13.85 12.02 9.07
C ASN A 313 -14.13 11.59 10.51
N ALA A 314 -14.66 10.38 10.70
CA ALA A 314 -14.79 9.72 12.00
C ALA A 314 -13.46 9.19 12.55
N MET A 315 -12.43 9.04 11.69
CA MET A 315 -11.05 8.75 12.12
C MET A 315 -10.28 10.02 12.47
N LEU A 316 -10.52 11.13 11.76
CA LEU A 316 -9.98 12.45 12.10
C LEU A 316 -10.41 12.86 13.52
N ASP A 317 -9.51 13.53 14.24
CA ASP A 317 -9.69 14.01 15.61
C ASP A 317 -10.16 12.94 16.63
N SER A 318 -10.12 11.66 16.24
CA SER A 318 -10.58 10.56 17.07
C SER A 318 -9.57 10.20 18.16
N PRO A 319 -10.03 9.62 19.28
CA PRO A 319 -9.16 8.99 20.27
C PRO A 319 -8.23 7.93 19.63
N THR A 320 -8.68 7.23 18.58
CA THR A 320 -7.88 6.24 17.85
C THR A 320 -6.72 6.89 17.09
N ALA A 321 -6.97 7.95 16.31
CA ALA A 321 -5.92 8.68 15.61
C ALA A 321 -4.94 9.35 16.60
N SER A 322 -5.46 9.88 17.71
CA SER A 322 -4.67 10.46 18.79
C SER A 322 -3.75 9.42 19.45
N TYR A 323 -4.27 8.23 19.78
CA TYR A 323 -3.49 7.12 20.32
C TYR A 323 -2.42 6.63 19.34
N LEU A 324 -2.77 6.41 18.07
CA LEU A 324 -1.82 6.00 17.03
C LEU A 324 -0.70 7.03 16.81
N ASN A 325 -1.00 8.32 16.92
CA ASN A 325 -0.01 9.37 16.71
C ASN A 325 0.88 9.60 17.94
N ASN A 326 0.33 9.51 19.15
CA ASN A 326 1.11 9.65 20.38
C ASN A 326 2.15 8.52 20.54
N ASN A 327 1.78 7.28 20.21
CA ASN A 327 2.65 6.12 20.33
C ASN A 327 3.43 5.80 19.03
N ARG A 328 3.30 6.62 17.98
CA ARG A 328 3.79 6.32 16.61
C ARG A 328 5.26 5.92 16.55
N GLU A 329 6.10 6.57 17.35
CA GLU A 329 7.55 6.36 17.35
C GLU A 329 8.00 5.11 18.10
N GLU A 330 7.10 4.43 18.81
CA GLU A 330 7.33 3.10 19.39
C GLU A 330 6.96 1.96 18.42
N VAL A 331 6.29 2.26 17.29
CA VAL A 331 5.79 1.28 16.33
C VAL A 331 6.69 1.19 15.10
N ASN A 332 7.38 0.06 14.96
CA ASN A 332 8.21 -0.28 13.81
C ASN A 332 7.45 -1.03 12.70
N LYS A 333 6.33 -1.70 13.03
CA LYS A 333 5.49 -2.42 12.04
C LYS A 333 3.99 -2.21 12.24
N PHE A 334 3.30 -1.82 11.18
CA PHE A 334 1.84 -1.78 11.12
C PHE A 334 1.31 -2.92 10.24
N SER A 335 0.40 -3.72 10.81
CA SER A 335 -0.23 -4.87 10.15
C SER A 335 -1.71 -4.59 9.92
N ILE A 336 -2.08 -4.19 8.70
CA ILE A 336 -3.43 -3.72 8.35
C ILE A 336 -4.28 -4.89 7.85
N LEU A 337 -5.44 -5.13 8.47
CA LEU A 337 -6.30 -6.28 8.20
C LEU A 337 -7.49 -5.91 7.31
N GLY A 338 -7.67 -6.66 6.23
CA GLY A 338 -8.78 -6.54 5.29
C GLY A 338 -8.46 -5.72 4.03
N GLY A 339 -9.29 -5.93 3.00
CA GLY A 339 -9.21 -5.21 1.73
C GLY A 339 -9.69 -3.75 1.81
N TRP A 340 -9.77 -3.09 0.66
CA TRP A 340 -10.01 -1.64 0.59
C TRP A 340 -11.44 -1.23 0.95
N GLY A 341 -12.42 -2.13 0.76
CA GLY A 341 -13.78 -1.96 1.31
C GLY A 341 -13.87 -2.10 2.83
N VAL A 342 -12.80 -2.56 3.50
CA VAL A 342 -12.73 -2.74 4.97
C VAL A 342 -11.94 -1.61 5.62
N ILE A 343 -10.76 -1.29 5.06
CA ILE A 343 -9.91 -0.16 5.43
C ILE A 343 -9.45 0.51 4.12
N ASN A 344 -10.04 1.67 3.80
CA ASN A 344 -9.78 2.41 2.56
C ASN A 344 -8.39 3.09 2.57
N TYR A 345 -7.99 3.74 1.46
CA TYR A 345 -6.68 4.41 1.39
C TYR A 345 -6.50 5.55 2.38
N LYS A 346 -7.58 6.27 2.73
CA LYS A 346 -7.55 7.44 3.61
C LYS A 346 -7.31 7.03 5.04
N ILE A 347 -8.03 6.01 5.53
CA ILE A 347 -7.76 5.38 6.84
C ILE A 347 -6.34 4.83 6.87
N GLU A 348 -5.90 4.11 5.83
CA GLU A 348 -4.51 3.63 5.75
C GLU A 348 -3.50 4.79 5.67
N ASN A 349 -3.83 5.94 5.07
CA ASN A 349 -2.95 7.10 5.02
C ASN A 349 -2.78 7.71 6.41
N ILE A 350 -3.85 7.80 7.21
CA ILE A 350 -3.79 8.21 8.61
C ILE A 350 -2.94 7.20 9.42
N VAL A 351 -3.09 5.90 9.16
CA VAL A 351 -2.26 4.85 9.77
C VAL A 351 -0.79 5.00 9.38
N ARG A 352 -0.47 5.31 8.12
CA ARG A 352 0.92 5.48 7.61
C ARG A 352 1.58 6.78 8.07
N THR A 353 0.91 7.92 7.89
CA THR A 353 1.48 9.27 8.03
C THR A 353 1.08 10.00 9.31
N GLY A 354 0.02 9.55 9.97
CA GLY A 354 -0.64 10.25 11.08
C GLY A 354 -1.59 11.36 10.65
N LYS A 355 -1.81 11.56 9.34
CA LYS A 355 -2.51 12.73 8.77
C LYS A 355 -3.62 12.32 7.81
N ILE A 356 -4.67 13.14 7.75
CA ILE A 356 -5.54 13.18 6.58
C ILE A 356 -4.89 14.10 5.57
N ASN A 357 -4.67 13.53 4.39
CA ASN A 357 -4.25 14.25 3.20
C ASN A 357 -5.45 14.05 2.25
N PRO A 358 -6.33 15.05 2.06
CA PRO A 358 -7.56 14.88 1.27
C PRO A 358 -7.28 14.56 -0.21
N ARG A 359 -6.06 14.82 -0.68
CA ARG A 359 -5.61 14.62 -2.06
C ARG A 359 -4.34 13.78 -2.16
N ILE A 360 -4.10 13.18 -3.32
CA ILE A 360 -2.91 12.41 -3.65
C ILE A 360 -1.94 13.20 -4.52
N SER A 361 -0.71 13.33 -4.04
CA SER A 361 0.43 13.72 -4.87
C SER A 361 1.12 12.46 -5.39
N LEU A 362 0.85 12.10 -6.64
CA LEU A 362 1.59 11.08 -7.36
C LEU A 362 2.79 11.71 -8.06
N GLN A 363 3.95 11.07 -7.96
CA GLN A 363 5.22 11.59 -8.45
C GLN A 363 5.93 10.54 -9.30
N PHE A 364 6.19 10.85 -10.57
CA PHE A 364 6.92 9.95 -11.47
C PHE A 364 8.42 9.99 -11.13
N TRP A 365 8.92 8.87 -10.60
CA TRP A 365 10.25 8.70 -10.03
C TRP A 365 11.16 8.06 -11.10
N ASP A 366 11.64 8.87 -12.02
CA ASP A 366 12.10 8.48 -13.35
C ASP A 366 13.60 8.15 -13.44
N GLY A 367 14.11 7.31 -12.53
CA GLY A 367 15.52 6.87 -12.55
C GLY A 367 15.90 5.83 -13.62
N TYR A 368 14.93 5.30 -14.36
CA TYR A 368 15.09 4.28 -15.42
C TYR A 368 15.94 3.08 -14.96
N ALA A 369 17.13 2.89 -15.53
CA ALA A 369 18.04 1.78 -15.24
C ALA A 369 19.19 2.17 -14.28
N ASN A 370 19.15 3.37 -13.68
CA ASN A 370 20.20 3.87 -12.79
C ASN A 370 19.67 4.04 -11.36
N LYS A 371 20.04 3.10 -10.47
CA LYS A 371 19.65 3.11 -9.05
C LYS A 371 19.89 4.48 -8.40
N THR A 372 21.05 5.07 -8.63
CA THR A 372 21.47 6.32 -7.98
C THR A 372 20.74 7.55 -8.51
N THR A 373 20.08 7.48 -9.67
CA THR A 373 19.16 8.55 -10.09
C THR A 373 17.91 8.58 -9.19
N TYR A 374 17.33 7.41 -8.85
CA TYR A 374 16.21 7.33 -7.93
C TYR A 374 16.60 7.86 -6.53
N GLU A 375 17.74 7.41 -5.99
CA GLU A 375 18.27 7.86 -4.70
C GLU A 375 18.46 9.38 -4.66
N ASN A 376 19.11 9.96 -5.69
CA ASN A 376 19.34 11.40 -5.77
C ASN A 376 18.05 12.22 -5.92
N GLN A 377 17.02 11.70 -6.58
CA GLN A 377 15.74 12.40 -6.73
C GLN A 377 15.00 12.57 -5.38
N LEU A 378 15.17 11.66 -4.43
CA LEU A 378 14.59 11.80 -3.08
C LEU A 378 15.31 12.87 -2.25
N ASN A 379 16.62 13.06 -2.46
CA ASN A 379 17.43 14.04 -1.71
C ASN A 379 16.99 15.51 -1.92
N PHE A 380 16.17 15.80 -2.93
CA PHE A 380 15.60 17.13 -3.15
C PHE A 380 14.26 17.36 -2.41
N VAL A 381 13.62 16.31 -1.86
CA VAL A 381 12.30 16.44 -1.22
C VAL A 381 12.44 17.13 0.13
N THR A 382 11.80 18.30 0.30
CA THR A 382 11.98 19.15 1.49
C THR A 382 11.01 18.77 2.62
N GLY A 383 11.52 18.29 3.74
CA GLY A 383 10.73 17.93 4.92
C GLY A 383 10.39 16.44 4.95
N SER A 384 9.25 16.06 5.56
CA SER A 384 8.74 14.70 5.42
C SER A 384 8.22 14.50 4.00
N LEU A 385 8.66 13.45 3.31
CA LEU A 385 8.19 13.11 1.97
C LEU A 385 6.67 12.95 1.94
N SER A 386 6.08 12.33 2.96
CA SER A 386 4.64 12.15 3.14
C SER A 386 3.83 13.43 3.37
N ASP A 387 4.46 14.61 3.46
CA ASP A 387 3.77 15.90 3.45
C ASP A 387 3.46 16.40 2.03
N SER A 388 4.18 15.88 1.01
CA SER A 388 4.18 16.41 -0.36
C SER A 388 4.08 15.34 -1.46
N ILE A 389 4.28 14.06 -1.11
CA ILE A 389 4.30 12.91 -2.02
C ILE A 389 3.59 11.74 -1.34
N HIS A 390 2.55 11.20 -1.97
CA HIS A 390 1.72 10.11 -1.40
C HIS A 390 1.87 8.81 -2.22
N ILE A 391 2.19 8.91 -3.51
CA ILE A 391 2.54 7.78 -4.38
C ILE A 391 3.83 8.11 -5.15
N LEU A 392 4.83 7.24 -5.05
CA LEU A 392 6.01 7.23 -5.94
C LEU A 392 5.77 6.21 -7.08
N VAL A 393 5.98 6.64 -8.32
CA VAL A 393 5.79 5.80 -9.51
C VAL A 393 7.13 5.61 -10.23
N PRO A 394 7.91 4.58 -9.83
CA PRO A 394 9.20 4.32 -10.44
C PRO A 394 9.06 3.52 -11.74
N ASN A 395 9.82 3.90 -12.77
CA ASN A 395 9.77 3.28 -14.10
C ASN A 395 10.65 2.01 -14.21
N LEU A 396 10.53 1.12 -13.22
CA LEU A 396 11.34 -0.10 -13.02
C LEU A 396 11.19 -1.14 -14.13
N ALA A 397 10.04 -1.17 -14.82
CA ALA A 397 9.77 -2.11 -15.89
C ALA A 397 10.48 -1.69 -17.20
N GLY A 398 11.07 -2.68 -17.88
CA GLY A 398 11.60 -2.55 -19.24
C GLY A 398 10.49 -2.46 -20.29
N GLY A 399 10.86 -2.56 -21.57
CA GLY A 399 9.89 -2.51 -22.66
C GLY A 399 9.02 -3.76 -22.74
N LEU A 400 7.75 -3.57 -23.11
CA LEU A 400 6.79 -4.62 -23.44
C LEU A 400 7.33 -5.53 -24.57
N GLN A 401 7.14 -6.85 -24.43
CA GLN A 401 7.58 -7.85 -25.41
C GLN A 401 6.43 -8.27 -26.34
N ASN A 402 6.78 -8.88 -27.48
CA ASN A 402 5.82 -9.29 -28.53
C ASN A 402 4.78 -10.35 -28.09
N ASP A 403 5.02 -11.03 -26.96
CA ASP A 403 4.13 -11.99 -26.32
C ASP A 403 3.30 -11.39 -25.17
N GLY A 404 3.41 -10.08 -24.94
CA GLY A 404 2.76 -9.35 -23.85
C GLY A 404 3.49 -9.38 -22.51
N SER A 405 4.59 -10.14 -22.38
CA SER A 405 5.39 -10.15 -21.16
C SER A 405 6.26 -8.89 -21.00
N PHE A 406 6.76 -8.66 -19.79
CA PHE A 406 7.83 -7.68 -19.55
C PHE A 406 8.76 -8.14 -18.42
N ALA A 407 9.93 -7.51 -18.33
CA ALA A 407 10.94 -7.76 -17.31
C ALA A 407 11.42 -6.43 -16.70
N TYR A 408 12.24 -6.49 -15.64
CA TYR A 408 12.86 -5.29 -15.05
C TYR A 408 13.88 -4.63 -16.00
N ARG A 409 14.16 -3.34 -15.78
CA ARG A 409 15.35 -2.67 -16.35
C ARG A 409 16.67 -3.13 -15.72
N PHE A 410 16.58 -3.89 -14.64
CA PHE A 410 17.70 -4.40 -13.84
C PHE A 410 17.87 -5.92 -14.06
N SER A 411 19.04 -6.46 -13.73
CA SER A 411 19.36 -7.89 -13.90
C SER A 411 18.59 -8.84 -12.97
N SER A 412 17.96 -8.32 -11.92
CA SER A 412 17.18 -9.07 -10.93
C SER A 412 16.11 -8.16 -10.30
N ALA A 413 15.23 -8.75 -9.49
CA ALA A 413 14.27 -8.01 -8.66
C ALA A 413 14.90 -7.30 -7.44
N GLU A 414 16.20 -7.45 -7.20
CA GLU A 414 16.91 -6.95 -6.01
C GLU A 414 16.90 -5.41 -5.93
N THR A 415 17.32 -4.73 -6.99
CA THR A 415 17.25 -3.25 -7.08
C THR A 415 15.81 -2.74 -7.12
N PRO A 416 14.89 -3.32 -7.93
CA PRO A 416 13.46 -3.02 -7.86
C PRO A 416 12.86 -3.11 -6.45
N ARG A 417 13.15 -4.17 -5.69
CA ARG A 417 12.70 -4.34 -4.30
C ARG A 417 13.29 -3.27 -3.38
N TYR A 418 14.61 -3.07 -3.42
CA TYR A 418 15.28 -2.01 -2.64
C TYR A 418 14.65 -0.63 -2.88
N LEU A 419 14.28 -0.29 -4.11
CA LEU A 419 13.63 0.99 -4.43
C LEU A 419 12.18 1.06 -3.95
N VAL A 420 11.44 -0.06 -3.93
CA VAL A 420 10.12 -0.14 -3.29
C VAL A 420 10.24 0.04 -1.78
N ASP A 421 11.11 -0.72 -1.12
CA ASP A 421 11.36 -0.63 0.33
C ASP A 421 11.78 0.80 0.73
N LEU A 422 12.64 1.45 -0.08
CA LEU A 422 13.09 2.83 0.10
C LEU A 422 11.96 3.87 -0.07
N GLY A 423 11.01 3.66 -0.98
CA GLY A 423 9.86 4.57 -1.08
C GLY A 423 8.84 4.36 0.04
N GLN A 424 8.67 3.11 0.48
CA GLN A 424 7.76 2.75 1.58
C GLN A 424 8.28 3.22 2.95
N SER A 425 9.59 3.24 3.19
CA SER A 425 10.19 3.72 4.45
C SER A 425 9.90 5.20 4.74
N TYR A 426 9.79 6.02 3.68
CA TYR A 426 9.38 7.42 3.76
C TYR A 426 7.85 7.63 3.84
N GLY A 427 7.08 6.54 3.96
CA GLY A 427 5.63 6.56 4.18
C GLY A 427 4.77 6.68 2.91
N ALA A 428 5.37 6.81 1.72
CA ALA A 428 4.65 6.78 0.46
C ALA A 428 4.23 5.35 0.08
N ARG A 429 3.26 5.23 -0.82
CA ARG A 429 3.02 3.99 -1.57
C ARG A 429 3.93 3.98 -2.80
N VAL A 430 4.46 2.81 -3.18
CA VAL A 430 5.28 2.67 -4.40
C VAL A 430 4.53 1.82 -5.42
N VAL A 431 4.22 2.42 -6.57
CA VAL A 431 3.38 1.84 -7.62
C VAL A 431 4.17 1.86 -8.94
N PRO A 432 4.97 0.82 -9.26
CA PRO A 432 5.81 0.82 -10.45
C PRO A 432 5.01 0.91 -11.76
N MET A 433 5.54 1.69 -12.70
CA MET A 433 4.94 1.91 -14.02
C MET A 433 5.44 0.91 -15.06
N VAL A 434 4.52 0.45 -15.91
CA VAL A 434 4.80 -0.34 -17.10
C VAL A 434 4.35 0.43 -18.35
N MET A 435 5.33 0.85 -19.16
CA MET A 435 5.11 1.57 -20.42
C MET A 435 4.97 0.60 -21.60
N GLY A 436 4.00 0.85 -22.49
CA GLY A 436 3.89 0.25 -23.82
C GLY A 436 3.39 1.27 -24.84
N SER A 437 3.69 1.08 -26.13
CA SER A 437 3.15 1.96 -27.17
C SER A 437 3.06 1.33 -28.56
N GLY A 438 2.09 1.81 -29.35
CA GLY A 438 1.83 1.38 -30.72
C GLY A 438 1.74 -0.13 -30.90
N LYS A 439 2.17 -0.64 -32.06
CA LYS A 439 1.87 -2.01 -32.54
C LYS A 439 2.20 -3.16 -31.59
N ILE A 440 3.13 -2.98 -30.64
CA ILE A 440 3.43 -4.00 -29.62
C ILE A 440 2.37 -3.96 -28.50
N ALA A 441 1.97 -2.76 -28.06
CA ALA A 441 0.83 -2.57 -27.16
C ALA A 441 -0.48 -2.98 -27.85
N ASP A 442 -0.77 -2.52 -29.06
CA ASP A 442 -2.00 -2.88 -29.81
C ASP A 442 -2.14 -4.40 -29.94
N SER A 443 -1.06 -5.09 -30.34
CA SER A 443 -1.07 -6.55 -30.47
C SER A 443 -1.16 -7.29 -29.12
N MET A 444 -0.79 -6.66 -28.01
CA MET A 444 -0.96 -7.21 -26.65
C MET A 444 -2.39 -6.98 -26.14
N LEU A 445 -2.95 -5.79 -26.34
CA LEU A 445 -4.30 -5.43 -25.90
C LEU A 445 -5.38 -6.22 -26.65
N THR A 446 -5.21 -6.46 -27.94
CA THR A 446 -6.14 -7.24 -28.79
C THR A 446 -6.05 -8.76 -28.62
N ASP A 447 -5.07 -9.28 -27.86
CA ASP A 447 -4.84 -10.73 -27.66
C ASP A 447 -4.91 -11.10 -26.17
N SER A 448 -5.97 -11.82 -25.77
CA SER A 448 -6.18 -12.19 -24.36
C SER A 448 -5.12 -13.14 -23.79
N GLY A 449 -4.40 -13.89 -24.64
CA GLY A 449 -3.24 -14.67 -24.21
C GLY A 449 -2.06 -13.77 -23.83
N LYS A 450 -1.86 -12.69 -24.59
CA LYS A 450 -0.81 -11.69 -24.31
C LYS A 450 -1.15 -10.78 -23.15
N ARG A 451 -2.41 -10.36 -23.00
CA ARG A 451 -2.87 -9.70 -21.75
C ARG A 451 -2.64 -10.60 -20.54
N GLY A 452 -2.93 -11.89 -20.64
CA GLY A 452 -2.59 -12.88 -19.61
C GLY A 452 -1.09 -12.87 -19.24
N ASN A 453 -0.20 -12.79 -20.22
CA ASN A 453 1.26 -12.69 -19.98
C ASN A 453 1.65 -11.34 -19.33
N PHE A 454 0.99 -10.23 -19.69
CA PHE A 454 1.17 -8.94 -19.02
C PHE A 454 0.75 -9.01 -17.55
N VAL A 455 -0.47 -9.52 -17.29
CA VAL A 455 -1.03 -9.67 -15.94
C VAL A 455 -0.15 -10.57 -15.08
N ASN A 456 0.35 -11.69 -15.62
CA ASN A 456 1.31 -12.56 -14.93
C ASN A 456 2.64 -11.83 -14.63
N SER A 457 3.13 -10.98 -15.53
CA SER A 457 4.34 -10.17 -15.34
C SER A 457 4.14 -9.10 -14.26
N ALA A 458 2.97 -8.44 -14.22
CA ALA A 458 2.60 -7.45 -13.21
C ALA A 458 2.40 -8.07 -11.82
N VAL A 459 1.68 -9.19 -11.73
CA VAL A 459 1.51 -9.94 -10.47
C VAL A 459 2.87 -10.40 -9.94
N LYS A 460 3.74 -10.92 -10.81
CA LYS A 460 5.11 -11.30 -10.44
C LYS A 460 5.91 -10.12 -9.91
N LEU A 461 5.88 -8.97 -10.59
CA LEU A 461 6.58 -7.76 -10.16
C LEU A 461 6.12 -7.31 -8.77
N VAL A 462 4.80 -7.25 -8.54
CA VAL A 462 4.21 -6.86 -7.25
C VAL A 462 4.60 -7.84 -6.12
N GLN A 463 4.67 -9.14 -6.42
CA GLN A 463 5.10 -10.16 -5.46
C GLN A 463 6.61 -10.14 -5.18
N GLU A 464 7.45 -9.99 -6.21
CA GLU A 464 8.91 -9.99 -6.07
C GLU A 464 9.48 -8.70 -5.47
N THR A 465 8.71 -7.60 -5.45
CA THR A 465 9.14 -6.29 -4.93
C THR A 465 8.35 -5.79 -3.72
N ASN A 466 7.21 -6.42 -3.38
CA ASN A 466 6.22 -5.91 -2.42
C ASN A 466 5.61 -4.52 -2.76
N ALA A 467 5.69 -4.08 -4.03
CA ALA A 467 5.06 -2.83 -4.49
C ALA A 467 3.60 -2.70 -4.02
N ASP A 468 3.15 -1.48 -3.72
CA ASP A 468 1.76 -1.21 -3.30
C ASP A 468 0.76 -1.35 -4.46
N GLY A 469 1.21 -1.47 -5.70
CA GLY A 469 0.35 -1.64 -6.87
C GLY A 469 1.09 -1.70 -8.20
N ILE A 470 0.35 -1.50 -9.30
CA ILE A 470 0.88 -1.31 -10.66
C ILE A 470 0.22 -0.10 -11.33
N LEU A 471 1.00 0.65 -12.11
CA LEU A 471 0.47 1.66 -13.04
C LEU A 471 0.72 1.22 -14.49
N VAL A 472 -0.34 1.23 -15.29
CA VAL A 472 -0.30 0.93 -16.72
C VAL A 472 -0.23 2.25 -17.50
N ASP A 473 0.76 2.35 -18.38
CA ASP A 473 0.96 3.49 -19.27
C ASP A 473 1.05 2.97 -20.70
N MET A 474 0.02 3.23 -21.51
CA MET A 474 -0.16 2.64 -22.83
C MET A 474 -0.50 3.76 -23.83
N GLU A 475 0.51 4.21 -24.57
CA GLU A 475 0.43 5.41 -25.42
C GLU A 475 0.36 5.08 -26.93
N ALA A 476 -0.12 6.05 -27.72
CA ALA A 476 -0.08 6.03 -29.19
C ALA A 476 -0.61 4.71 -29.79
N LEU A 477 -1.80 4.32 -29.34
CA LEU A 477 -2.49 3.09 -29.74
C LEU A 477 -3.29 3.29 -31.04
N SER A 478 -3.84 2.20 -31.57
CA SER A 478 -4.92 2.21 -32.56
C SER A 478 -6.30 2.14 -31.91
N ASP A 479 -7.32 2.68 -32.58
CA ASP A 479 -8.73 2.67 -32.17
C ASP A 479 -9.23 1.26 -31.73
N ASP A 480 -8.78 0.20 -32.41
CA ASP A 480 -9.07 -1.21 -32.10
C ASP A 480 -8.63 -1.66 -30.68
N SER A 481 -7.86 -0.85 -29.95
CA SER A 481 -7.28 -1.17 -28.64
C SER A 481 -8.17 -0.80 -27.44
N GLU A 482 -9.29 -0.07 -27.62
CA GLU A 482 -10.17 0.43 -26.53
C GLU A 482 -10.67 -0.70 -25.60
N GLU A 483 -11.34 -1.71 -26.18
CA GLU A 483 -11.85 -2.87 -25.42
C GLU A 483 -10.70 -3.69 -24.82
N GLY A 484 -9.55 -3.73 -25.50
CA GLY A 484 -8.35 -4.41 -25.04
C GLY A 484 -7.72 -3.77 -23.80
N LEU A 485 -7.63 -2.44 -23.75
CA LEU A 485 -7.14 -1.68 -22.59
C LEU A 485 -8.10 -1.81 -21.40
N THR A 486 -9.40 -1.66 -21.64
CA THR A 486 -10.45 -1.86 -20.64
C THR A 486 -10.41 -3.29 -20.06
N SER A 487 -10.23 -4.30 -20.93
CA SER A 487 -10.06 -5.70 -20.52
C SER A 487 -8.79 -5.91 -19.70
N LEU A 488 -7.66 -5.30 -20.09
CA LEU A 488 -6.40 -5.41 -19.34
C LEU A 488 -6.54 -4.84 -17.93
N MET A 489 -7.14 -3.64 -17.79
CA MET A 489 -7.33 -3.03 -16.47
C MET A 489 -8.24 -3.88 -15.60
N LYS A 490 -9.32 -4.45 -16.16
CA LYS A 490 -10.18 -5.41 -15.45
C LYS A 490 -9.42 -6.66 -15.01
N GLU A 491 -8.66 -7.28 -15.91
CA GLU A 491 -7.88 -8.50 -15.63
C GLU A 491 -6.80 -8.26 -14.55
N LEU A 492 -6.23 -7.05 -14.48
CA LEU A 492 -5.34 -6.62 -13.39
C LEU A 492 -6.11 -6.39 -12.08
N TYR A 493 -7.23 -5.66 -12.13
CA TYR A 493 -8.05 -5.32 -10.96
C TYR A 493 -8.55 -6.58 -10.25
N GLU A 494 -9.07 -7.56 -11.00
CA GLU A 494 -9.51 -8.86 -10.47
C GLU A 494 -8.39 -9.71 -9.84
N LYS A 495 -7.10 -9.39 -10.08
CA LYS A 495 -5.93 -10.11 -9.52
C LYS A 495 -5.21 -9.37 -8.40
N LEU A 496 -5.24 -8.03 -8.40
CA LEU A 496 -4.43 -7.18 -7.54
C LEU A 496 -5.25 -6.44 -6.48
N HIS A 497 -6.37 -5.82 -6.85
CA HIS A 497 -7.19 -5.03 -5.91
C HIS A 497 -7.76 -5.88 -4.74
N PRO A 498 -8.24 -7.13 -4.95
CA PRO A 498 -8.55 -8.07 -3.85
C PRO A 498 -7.43 -8.28 -2.84
N LYS A 499 -6.16 -8.23 -3.27
CA LYS A 499 -4.96 -8.40 -2.43
C LYS A 499 -4.51 -7.08 -1.79
N GLY A 500 -5.35 -6.05 -1.86
CA GLY A 500 -5.10 -4.72 -1.34
C GLY A 500 -4.05 -3.92 -2.11
N LYS A 501 -3.78 -4.27 -3.37
CA LYS A 501 -2.78 -3.61 -4.23
C LYS A 501 -3.46 -2.71 -5.27
N LEU A 502 -2.97 -1.48 -5.39
CA LEU A 502 -3.47 -0.45 -6.32
C LEU A 502 -3.37 -0.90 -7.79
N VAL A 503 -4.38 -0.56 -8.58
CA VAL A 503 -4.38 -0.71 -10.04
C VAL A 503 -4.71 0.65 -10.66
N MET A 504 -3.76 1.20 -11.39
CA MET A 504 -3.81 2.58 -11.90
C MET A 504 -3.51 2.63 -13.40
N VAL A 505 -3.98 3.67 -14.08
CA VAL A 505 -3.72 3.89 -15.51
C VAL A 505 -3.38 5.36 -15.80
N SER A 506 -2.44 5.59 -16.72
CA SER A 506 -2.22 6.91 -17.33
C SER A 506 -2.94 7.00 -18.67
N VAL A 507 -3.61 8.11 -18.96
CA VAL A 507 -4.44 8.30 -20.16
C VAL A 507 -4.23 9.66 -20.83
N MET A 508 -4.44 9.70 -22.14
CA MET A 508 -4.38 10.96 -22.91
C MET A 508 -5.52 11.91 -22.57
N SER A 509 -5.25 13.21 -22.71
CA SER A 509 -6.14 14.31 -22.28
C SER A 509 -7.25 14.66 -23.27
N LYS A 510 -8.49 14.25 -22.97
CA LYS A 510 -9.69 14.56 -23.75
C LYS A 510 -10.36 15.85 -23.25
N THR A 511 -10.69 16.78 -24.15
CA THR A 511 -11.49 18.00 -23.82
C THR A 511 -12.98 17.86 -24.16
N SER A 512 -13.36 16.79 -24.87
CA SER A 512 -14.75 16.41 -25.14
C SER A 512 -14.80 14.97 -25.66
N ALA A 513 -15.99 14.38 -25.70
CA ALA A 513 -16.23 13.06 -26.29
C ALA A 513 -15.94 12.98 -27.80
N THR A 514 -15.86 14.11 -28.50
CA THR A 514 -15.51 14.19 -29.93
C THR A 514 -14.21 14.96 -30.17
N ALA A 515 -13.34 15.04 -29.16
CA ALA A 515 -11.96 15.49 -29.37
C ALA A 515 -11.24 14.46 -30.26
N GLN A 516 -10.41 14.95 -31.19
CA GLN A 516 -9.64 14.16 -32.15
C GLN A 516 -8.22 14.75 -32.23
N PRO A 517 -7.17 13.96 -32.50
CA PRO A 517 -7.18 12.68 -33.21
C PRO A 517 -6.71 11.41 -32.45
N TRP A 518 -6.42 11.45 -31.14
CA TRP A 518 -5.75 10.34 -30.40
C TRP A 518 -6.47 9.99 -29.09
N TYR A 519 -7.77 9.68 -29.17
CA TYR A 519 -8.64 9.69 -27.99
C TYR A 519 -9.68 8.58 -27.89
N ASP A 520 -10.01 7.86 -28.96
CA ASP A 520 -11.08 6.87 -28.92
C ASP A 520 -10.63 5.59 -28.19
N GLU A 521 -9.31 5.32 -28.15
CA GLU A 521 -8.72 4.22 -27.39
C GLU A 521 -8.85 4.35 -25.85
N TYR A 522 -9.21 5.52 -25.31
CA TYR A 522 -9.39 5.76 -23.87
C TYR A 522 -10.86 5.99 -23.49
N ASN A 523 -11.54 4.90 -23.13
CA ASN A 523 -12.86 4.93 -22.52
C ASN A 523 -12.77 5.20 -21.01
N TYR A 524 -12.70 6.49 -20.66
CA TYR A 524 -12.62 6.97 -19.28
C TYR A 524 -13.64 6.32 -18.33
N ARG A 525 -14.88 6.15 -18.79
CA ARG A 525 -16.01 5.67 -17.97
C ARG A 525 -15.96 4.17 -17.68
N ASP A 526 -15.42 3.37 -18.60
CA ASP A 526 -15.21 1.94 -18.37
C ASP A 526 -13.89 1.65 -17.63
N LEU A 527 -12.85 2.45 -17.85
CA LEU A 527 -11.59 2.37 -17.09
C LEU A 527 -11.77 2.72 -15.60
N ALA A 528 -12.63 3.69 -15.27
CA ALA A 528 -12.92 4.10 -13.88
C ALA A 528 -13.51 2.97 -13.00
N LYS A 529 -14.09 1.94 -13.62
CA LYS A 529 -14.67 0.75 -12.94
C LYS A 529 -13.62 -0.26 -12.49
N TYR A 530 -12.41 -0.17 -13.05
CA TYR A 530 -11.32 -1.15 -12.89
C TYR A 530 -9.98 -0.49 -12.55
N THR A 531 -10.03 0.69 -11.94
CA THR A 531 -8.87 1.42 -11.45
C THR A 531 -9.18 2.10 -10.12
N ASP A 532 -8.18 2.19 -9.26
CA ASP A 532 -8.24 3.00 -8.03
C ASP A 532 -8.10 4.49 -8.36
N TYR A 533 -7.28 4.82 -9.37
CA TYR A 533 -7.03 6.18 -9.86
C TYR A 533 -6.72 6.19 -11.37
N ILE A 534 -7.14 7.27 -12.03
CA ILE A 534 -6.80 7.59 -13.42
C ILE A 534 -5.93 8.84 -13.44
N GLN A 535 -4.69 8.70 -13.92
CA GLN A 535 -3.79 9.82 -14.12
C GLN A 535 -3.98 10.39 -15.53
N ILE A 536 -4.56 11.59 -15.63
CA ILE A 536 -4.82 12.23 -16.91
C ILE A 536 -3.61 13.07 -17.28
N MET A 537 -2.97 12.78 -18.41
CA MET A 537 -1.73 13.43 -18.85
C MET A 537 -2.01 14.82 -19.43
N SER A 538 -2.40 15.77 -18.58
CA SER A 538 -2.73 17.16 -18.91
C SER A 538 -1.49 18.03 -19.10
N TYR A 539 -0.58 17.55 -19.93
CA TYR A 539 0.66 18.21 -20.37
C TYR A 539 0.96 17.89 -21.84
N ASP A 540 2.10 18.37 -22.36
CA ASP A 540 2.54 18.26 -23.76
C ASP A 540 1.52 18.73 -24.82
N LYS A 541 0.64 19.68 -24.45
CA LYS A 541 -0.23 20.43 -25.39
C LYS A 541 0.59 21.09 -26.50
N HIS A 542 1.81 21.50 -26.16
CA HIS A 542 2.88 21.82 -27.10
C HIS A 542 4.03 20.83 -26.86
N TYR A 543 4.13 19.84 -27.75
CA TYR A 543 5.04 18.70 -27.66
C TYR A 543 6.36 18.94 -28.44
N SER A 544 7.19 17.90 -28.52
CA SER A 544 8.58 17.97 -29.01
C SER A 544 8.77 18.63 -30.39
N THR A 545 7.80 18.45 -31.30
CA THR A 545 7.82 18.94 -32.70
C THR A 545 6.64 19.86 -33.06
N SER A 546 5.85 20.30 -32.07
CA SER A 546 4.82 21.32 -32.28
C SER A 546 5.44 22.71 -32.48
N ALA A 547 4.61 23.70 -32.85
CA ALA A 547 4.98 25.10 -32.65
C ALA A 547 5.25 25.40 -31.15
N PRO A 548 6.03 26.45 -30.81
CA PRO A 548 6.36 26.78 -29.44
C PRO A 548 5.14 27.33 -28.69
N GLY A 549 4.87 26.82 -27.48
CA GLY A 549 3.78 27.29 -26.62
C GLY A 549 3.85 26.70 -25.20
N PRO A 550 2.89 27.02 -24.32
CA PRO A 550 2.83 26.47 -22.97
C PRO A 550 2.68 24.94 -22.97
N ILE A 551 3.44 24.23 -22.14
CA ILE A 551 3.36 22.75 -22.03
C ILE A 551 1.96 22.32 -21.57
N ALA A 552 1.41 23.04 -20.60
CA ALA A 552 0.04 22.92 -20.10
C ALA A 552 -0.56 24.33 -19.88
N PRO A 553 -1.26 24.91 -20.87
CA PRO A 553 -2.05 26.13 -20.66
C PRO A 553 -3.17 25.85 -19.65
N VAL A 554 -3.35 26.66 -18.62
CA VAL A 554 -4.31 26.37 -17.54
C VAL A 554 -5.76 26.38 -18.03
N GLU A 555 -6.07 27.18 -19.06
CA GLU A 555 -7.35 27.17 -19.74
C GLU A 555 -7.63 25.83 -20.44
N TRP A 556 -6.61 25.20 -21.03
CA TRP A 556 -6.74 23.88 -21.63
C TRP A 556 -6.79 22.76 -20.58
N VAL A 557 -6.01 22.86 -19.50
CA VAL A 557 -6.11 21.89 -18.39
C VAL A 557 -7.52 21.93 -17.79
N ARG A 558 -8.11 23.13 -17.63
CA ARG A 558 -9.51 23.31 -17.22
C ARG A 558 -10.50 22.64 -18.19
N GLU A 559 -10.33 22.77 -19.51
CA GLU A 559 -11.16 22.05 -20.50
C GLU A 559 -11.07 20.52 -20.32
N VAL A 560 -9.86 19.98 -20.07
CA VAL A 560 -9.66 18.54 -19.86
C VAL A 560 -10.31 18.06 -18.56
N MET A 561 -10.12 18.79 -17.45
CA MET A 561 -10.72 18.44 -16.16
C MET A 561 -12.26 18.56 -16.20
N ALA A 562 -12.80 19.59 -16.85
CA ALA A 562 -14.24 19.80 -17.00
C ALA A 562 -14.92 18.69 -17.81
N TYR A 563 -14.23 18.06 -18.77
CA TYR A 563 -14.71 16.85 -19.44
C TYR A 563 -14.51 15.60 -18.57
N ALA A 564 -13.34 15.45 -17.94
CA ALA A 564 -13.02 14.25 -17.16
C ALA A 564 -14.04 13.97 -16.04
N VAL A 565 -14.52 15.01 -15.34
CA VAL A 565 -15.54 14.87 -14.28
C VAL A 565 -16.94 14.49 -14.78
N THR A 566 -17.21 14.42 -16.09
CA THR A 566 -18.48 13.84 -16.61
C THR A 566 -18.40 12.33 -16.83
N GLU A 567 -17.18 11.77 -16.81
CA GLU A 567 -16.90 10.37 -17.13
C GLU A 567 -16.28 9.58 -15.97
N ILE A 568 -15.54 10.26 -15.08
CA ILE A 568 -14.78 9.69 -13.97
C ILE A 568 -15.22 10.38 -12.66
N PRO A 569 -15.45 9.65 -11.55
CA PRO A 569 -15.58 10.22 -10.21
C PRO A 569 -14.39 11.15 -9.89
N SER A 570 -14.64 12.38 -9.45
CA SER A 570 -13.58 13.40 -9.33
C SER A 570 -12.47 12.99 -8.36
N GLU A 571 -12.81 12.22 -7.33
CA GLU A 571 -11.89 11.65 -6.35
C GLU A 571 -10.91 10.60 -6.91
N GLN A 572 -11.18 10.02 -8.09
CA GLN A 572 -10.26 9.12 -8.80
C GLN A 572 -9.31 9.85 -9.77
N ILE A 573 -9.57 11.13 -10.09
CA ILE A 573 -8.80 11.88 -11.09
C ILE A 573 -7.51 12.43 -10.46
N LEU A 574 -6.37 12.07 -11.07
CA LEU A 574 -5.06 12.67 -10.81
C LEU A 574 -4.63 13.54 -12.00
N MET A 575 -4.70 14.86 -11.84
CA MET A 575 -4.37 15.84 -12.87
C MET A 575 -2.86 15.87 -13.16
N GLY A 576 -2.47 15.69 -14.42
CA GLY A 576 -1.08 15.77 -14.86
C GLY A 576 -0.50 17.18 -14.74
N VAL A 577 0.64 17.32 -14.07
CA VAL A 577 1.38 18.60 -13.92
C VAL A 577 2.80 18.45 -14.48
N PRO A 578 3.21 19.26 -15.47
CA PRO A 578 4.57 19.22 -15.99
C PRO A 578 5.56 19.98 -15.10
N TYR A 579 6.71 19.37 -14.83
CA TYR A 579 7.85 20.01 -14.17
C TYR A 579 8.96 20.45 -15.13
N TYR A 580 8.77 20.15 -16.42
CA TYR A 580 9.66 20.53 -17.50
C TYR A 580 9.09 21.66 -18.34
N GLY A 581 9.98 22.48 -18.89
CA GLY A 581 9.77 23.30 -20.05
C GLY A 581 10.41 22.71 -21.31
N ARG A 582 10.20 23.38 -22.44
CA ARG A 582 10.83 23.08 -23.73
C ARG A 582 11.35 24.37 -24.37
N THR A 583 12.42 24.24 -25.16
CA THR A 583 12.90 25.31 -26.07
C THR A 583 12.96 24.80 -27.49
N TRP A 584 12.15 25.41 -28.36
CA TRP A 584 12.01 25.07 -29.77
C TRP A 584 12.88 25.97 -30.65
N ARG A 585 13.42 25.38 -31.72
CA ARG A 585 13.88 26.08 -32.92
C ARG A 585 13.21 25.49 -34.16
N THR A 586 13.23 26.23 -35.27
CA THR A 586 12.82 25.68 -36.57
C THR A 586 13.81 24.65 -37.09
N GLU A 587 13.32 23.67 -37.86
CA GLU A 587 14.12 22.71 -38.62
C GLU A 587 13.41 22.37 -39.92
N GLY A 588 13.98 22.80 -41.05
CA GLY A 588 13.28 22.75 -42.34
C GLY A 588 11.95 23.51 -42.28
N ASN A 589 10.85 22.82 -42.57
CA ASN A 589 9.49 23.35 -42.48
C ASN A 589 8.79 23.05 -41.14
N GLY A 590 9.49 22.41 -40.18
CA GLY A 590 8.95 21.99 -38.89
C GLY A 590 9.68 22.61 -37.69
N TRP A 591 9.43 22.04 -36.52
CA TRP A 591 10.02 22.44 -35.25
C TRP A 591 10.70 21.26 -34.56
N VAL A 592 11.75 21.56 -33.80
CA VAL A 592 12.42 20.61 -32.88
C VAL A 592 12.77 21.32 -31.58
N SER A 593 12.71 20.60 -30.46
CA SER A 593 12.96 21.17 -29.13
C SER A 593 13.95 20.40 -28.28
N LYS A 594 14.48 21.08 -27.25
CA LYS A 594 15.18 20.49 -26.10
C LYS A 594 14.30 20.67 -24.85
N THR A 595 14.22 19.65 -24.00
CA THR A 595 13.50 19.68 -22.70
C THR A 595 14.44 20.12 -21.57
N PHE A 596 13.91 20.80 -20.55
CA PHE A 596 14.68 21.24 -19.38
C PHE A 596 13.77 21.49 -18.16
N GLY A 597 14.31 21.47 -16.93
CA GLY A 597 13.59 21.91 -15.71
C GLY A 597 13.73 23.42 -15.44
N TRP A 598 12.88 23.99 -14.58
CA TRP A 598 12.85 25.45 -14.27
C TRP A 598 14.24 26.04 -13.96
N ALA A 599 15.07 25.36 -13.17
CA ALA A 599 16.43 25.82 -12.85
C ALA A 599 17.31 26.04 -14.09
N ILE A 600 17.24 25.13 -15.06
CA ILE A 600 17.97 25.23 -16.33
C ILE A 600 17.35 26.30 -17.23
N ALA A 601 16.03 26.54 -17.13
CA ALA A 601 15.36 27.63 -17.83
C ALA A 601 15.93 29.01 -17.43
N THR A 602 16.04 29.28 -16.12
CA THR A 602 16.54 30.56 -15.60
C THR A 602 18.05 30.72 -15.81
N GLN A 603 18.82 29.63 -15.68
CA GLN A 603 20.24 29.63 -16.05
C GLN A 603 20.44 29.95 -17.54
N THR A 604 19.65 29.35 -18.43
CA THR A 604 19.69 29.64 -19.88
C THR A 604 19.33 31.09 -20.16
N ALA A 605 18.23 31.61 -19.59
CA ALA A 605 17.84 33.00 -19.77
C ALA A 605 18.96 33.98 -19.35
N ASN A 606 19.58 33.73 -18.19
CA ASN A 606 20.72 34.52 -17.70
C ASN A 606 21.97 34.39 -18.60
N GLN A 607 22.31 33.19 -19.07
CA GLN A 607 23.46 32.93 -19.95
C GLN A 607 23.40 33.76 -21.24
N PHE A 608 22.21 33.87 -21.84
CA PHE A 608 22.01 34.59 -23.11
C PHE A 608 21.51 36.02 -22.93
N GLY A 609 21.41 36.54 -21.70
CA GLY A 609 20.88 37.87 -21.42
C GLY A 609 19.41 38.05 -21.82
N ALA A 610 18.63 36.98 -21.89
CA ALA A 610 17.25 36.97 -22.31
C ALA A 610 16.32 37.36 -21.16
N VAL A 611 15.43 38.32 -21.41
CA VAL A 611 14.41 38.73 -20.44
C VAL A 611 13.30 37.67 -20.39
N ILE A 612 13.05 37.12 -19.21
CA ILE A 612 11.88 36.27 -18.94
C ILE A 612 10.64 37.17 -18.84
N THR A 613 9.60 36.81 -19.58
CA THR A 613 8.28 37.44 -19.57
C THR A 613 7.21 36.37 -19.31
N ARG A 614 5.95 36.75 -19.10
CA ARG A 614 4.84 35.78 -19.01
C ARG A 614 3.99 35.82 -20.28
N HIS A 615 3.59 34.65 -20.77
CA HIS A 615 2.58 34.49 -21.80
C HIS A 615 1.21 34.35 -21.12
N THR A 616 0.41 35.40 -21.13
CA THR A 616 -0.94 35.46 -20.55
C THR A 616 -2.01 35.44 -21.65
N THR A 617 -3.21 34.98 -21.29
CA THR A 617 -4.42 35.09 -22.13
C THR A 617 -5.54 35.75 -21.31
N PRO A 618 -6.66 36.21 -21.90
CA PRO A 618 -7.79 36.74 -21.12
C PRO A 618 -8.41 35.73 -20.14
N SER A 619 -8.18 34.43 -20.39
CA SER A 619 -8.58 33.29 -19.55
C SER A 619 -7.46 32.77 -18.64
N ASP A 620 -6.20 33.18 -18.88
CA ASP A 620 -5.04 32.90 -18.03
C ASP A 620 -4.26 34.20 -17.75
N PRO A 621 -4.71 35.01 -16.77
CA PRO A 621 -4.05 36.26 -16.41
C PRO A 621 -2.76 36.06 -15.62
N VAL A 622 -2.51 34.85 -15.09
CA VAL A 622 -1.25 34.48 -14.45
C VAL A 622 -0.22 34.16 -15.54
N GLY A 623 -0.60 33.30 -16.50
CA GLY A 623 0.25 32.91 -17.62
C GLY A 623 1.42 32.03 -17.20
N VAL A 624 2.14 31.53 -18.20
CA VAL A 624 3.39 30.77 -18.01
C VAL A 624 4.62 31.61 -18.36
N PRO A 625 5.78 31.41 -17.71
CA PRO A 625 7.01 32.10 -18.08
C PRO A 625 7.54 31.64 -19.45
N THR A 626 8.04 32.60 -20.22
CA THR A 626 8.59 32.42 -21.57
C THR A 626 9.76 33.39 -21.83
N PHE A 627 10.70 33.00 -22.69
CA PHE A 627 11.76 33.88 -23.17
C PHE A 627 12.21 33.48 -24.59
N LYS A 628 12.94 34.38 -25.25
CA LYS A 628 13.54 34.15 -26.57
C LYS A 628 15.02 34.49 -26.54
N TYR A 629 15.82 33.67 -27.23
CA TYR A 629 17.27 33.84 -27.30
C TYR A 629 17.83 33.30 -28.63
N VAL A 630 19.13 33.46 -28.83
CA VAL A 630 19.89 32.83 -29.91
C VAL A 630 20.92 31.91 -29.25
N ASP A 631 20.96 30.64 -29.61
CA ASP A 631 21.91 29.68 -29.02
C ASP A 631 23.34 29.80 -29.59
N GLU A 632 24.27 29.01 -29.06
CA GLU A 632 25.69 29.01 -29.47
C GLU A 632 25.88 28.65 -30.96
N ASP A 633 24.95 27.87 -31.53
CA ASP A 633 24.91 27.47 -32.94
C ASP A 633 24.27 28.55 -33.85
N GLY A 634 23.73 29.64 -33.28
CA GLY A 634 23.10 30.74 -34.00
C GLY A 634 21.60 30.56 -34.28
N TYR A 635 20.93 29.55 -33.72
CA TYR A 635 19.50 29.34 -33.91
C TYR A 635 18.66 30.24 -33.01
N GLN A 636 17.67 30.91 -33.60
CA GLN A 636 16.61 31.57 -32.82
C GLN A 636 15.78 30.53 -32.07
N ARG A 637 15.60 30.75 -30.78
CA ARG A 637 14.86 29.88 -29.87
C ARG A 637 13.73 30.62 -29.16
N THR A 638 12.63 29.91 -28.95
CA THR A 638 11.55 30.30 -28.02
C THR A 638 11.43 29.23 -26.96
N ALA A 639 11.37 29.64 -25.69
CA ALA A 639 11.29 28.76 -24.53
C ALA A 639 9.99 29.01 -23.76
N PHE A 640 9.38 27.94 -23.25
CA PHE A 640 8.25 27.97 -22.31
C PHE A 640 8.52 26.97 -21.19
N PHE A 641 8.15 27.32 -19.96
CA PHE A 641 8.28 26.47 -18.78
C PHE A 641 7.23 26.84 -17.73
N ASP A 642 7.27 26.21 -16.56
CA ASP A 642 6.40 26.51 -15.43
C ASP A 642 7.20 26.92 -14.18
N ASP A 643 6.60 27.79 -13.36
CA ASP A 643 7.14 28.29 -12.09
C ASP A 643 6.09 28.18 -10.97
N ARG A 644 6.42 28.65 -9.75
CA ARG A 644 5.49 28.62 -8.60
C ARG A 644 4.13 29.25 -8.92
N GLU A 645 4.10 30.34 -9.67
CA GLU A 645 2.85 31.05 -10.01
C GLU A 645 2.01 30.23 -10.98
N SER A 646 2.61 29.69 -12.05
CA SER A 646 1.87 28.92 -13.07
C SER A 646 1.60 27.46 -12.69
N TRP A 647 2.33 26.89 -11.73
CA TRP A 647 1.93 25.68 -11.01
C TRP A 647 0.78 25.98 -10.03
N GLY A 648 0.84 27.06 -9.26
CA GLY A 648 -0.22 27.46 -8.32
C GLY A 648 -1.57 27.60 -9.02
N ALA A 649 -1.61 28.34 -10.13
CA ALA A 649 -2.80 28.53 -10.94
C ALA A 649 -3.37 27.22 -11.53
N LYS A 650 -2.54 26.20 -11.76
CA LYS A 650 -3.00 24.85 -12.14
C LYS A 650 -3.57 24.11 -10.94
N LEU A 651 -2.91 24.17 -9.78
CA LEU A 651 -3.33 23.47 -8.57
C LEU A 651 -4.66 24.03 -8.01
N ASP A 652 -5.01 25.28 -8.29
CA ASP A 652 -6.36 25.84 -8.01
C ASP A 652 -7.48 25.01 -8.69
N LEU A 653 -7.21 24.32 -9.81
CA LEU A 653 -8.19 23.44 -10.47
C LEU A 653 -8.59 22.22 -9.62
N LEU A 654 -7.76 21.84 -8.65
CA LEU A 654 -8.08 20.76 -7.71
C LEU A 654 -9.27 21.13 -6.82
N ASP A 655 -9.40 22.40 -6.48
CA ASP A 655 -10.52 22.98 -5.72
C ASP A 655 -11.70 23.27 -6.65
N GLU A 656 -11.46 23.76 -7.88
CA GLU A 656 -12.50 24.04 -8.88
C GLU A 656 -13.32 22.80 -9.27
N PHE A 657 -12.68 21.61 -9.35
CA PHE A 657 -13.30 20.35 -9.79
C PHE A 657 -13.34 19.25 -8.72
N ALA A 658 -13.01 19.56 -7.45
CA ALA A 658 -12.96 18.58 -6.34
C ALA A 658 -12.15 17.31 -6.68
N LEU A 659 -10.97 17.48 -7.26
CA LEU A 659 -10.15 16.40 -7.81
C LEU A 659 -9.41 15.62 -6.72
N GLY A 660 -9.22 14.32 -6.97
CA GLY A 660 -8.47 13.40 -6.12
C GLY A 660 -6.99 13.74 -5.95
N GLY A 661 -6.38 14.47 -6.88
CA GLY A 661 -5.00 14.95 -6.74
C GLY A 661 -4.27 15.24 -8.05
N ILE A 662 -2.95 15.02 -8.06
CA ILE A 662 -2.07 15.25 -9.21
C ILE A 662 -1.20 14.04 -9.57
N GLY A 663 -0.73 14.01 -10.82
CA GLY A 663 0.45 13.26 -11.26
C GLY A 663 1.55 14.20 -11.76
N GLY A 664 2.64 14.36 -11.00
CA GLY A 664 3.77 15.22 -11.36
C GLY A 664 4.77 14.52 -12.28
N TRP A 665 4.88 14.98 -13.53
CA TRP A 665 5.89 14.49 -14.49
C TRP A 665 7.03 15.51 -14.65
N SER A 666 8.23 15.26 -14.16
CA SER A 666 8.73 14.10 -13.40
C SER A 666 9.85 14.55 -12.46
N MET A 667 10.20 13.73 -11.47
CA MET A 667 11.16 14.11 -10.43
C MET A 667 12.56 14.45 -10.99
N GLY A 668 12.94 13.91 -12.15
CA GLY A 668 14.19 14.23 -12.85
C GLY A 668 14.32 15.66 -13.38
N TRP A 669 13.24 16.45 -13.38
CA TRP A 669 13.28 17.89 -13.71
C TRP A 669 13.33 18.79 -12.47
N ILE A 670 13.34 18.20 -11.27
CA ILE A 670 13.40 18.88 -9.98
C ILE A 670 14.81 18.81 -9.39
N ASN A 671 15.28 19.92 -8.83
CA ASN A 671 16.62 20.06 -8.25
C ASN A 671 16.63 21.09 -7.11
N GLU A 672 17.81 21.45 -6.61
CA GLU A 672 18.02 22.38 -5.49
C GLU A 672 17.45 23.80 -5.68
N VAL A 673 17.06 24.20 -6.90
CA VAL A 673 16.45 25.51 -7.18
C VAL A 673 14.92 25.42 -7.30
N SER A 674 14.37 24.35 -7.90
CA SER A 674 12.92 24.19 -8.08
C SER A 674 12.23 23.46 -6.92
N ALA A 675 12.94 22.61 -6.18
CA ALA A 675 12.40 21.86 -5.06
C ALA A 675 11.90 22.74 -3.88
N PRO A 676 12.61 23.81 -3.46
CA PRO A 676 12.13 24.71 -2.40
C PRO A 676 10.86 25.47 -2.76
N GLU A 677 10.53 25.55 -4.05
CA GLU A 677 9.30 26.19 -4.53
C GLU A 677 8.17 25.16 -4.71
N LEU A 678 8.46 24.05 -5.37
CA LEU A 678 7.46 23.02 -5.68
C LEU A 678 6.95 22.30 -4.42
N TYR A 679 7.83 21.71 -3.61
CA TYR A 679 7.36 20.82 -2.52
C TYR A 679 6.54 21.56 -1.46
N PRO A 680 6.90 22.79 -1.02
CA PRO A 680 6.02 23.59 -0.15
C PRO A 680 4.68 23.96 -0.80
N LEU A 681 4.62 24.15 -2.13
CA LEU A 681 3.37 24.39 -2.85
C LEU A 681 2.51 23.10 -2.95
N LEU A 682 3.12 21.94 -3.16
CA LEU A 682 2.40 20.66 -3.11
C LEU A 682 1.85 20.42 -1.71
N LYS A 683 2.67 20.63 -0.67
CA LYS A 683 2.24 20.55 0.73
C LYS A 683 1.08 21.50 1.05
N GLU A 684 1.11 22.73 0.52
CA GLU A 684 0.05 23.74 0.67
C GLU A 684 -1.29 23.30 0.05
N ARG A 685 -1.29 22.50 -1.03
CA ARG A 685 -2.51 22.15 -1.81
C ARG A 685 -2.98 20.70 -1.68
N MET A 686 -2.24 19.85 -0.98
CA MET A 686 -2.53 18.43 -0.77
C MET A 686 -3.04 18.07 0.64
N ASN A 687 -2.91 18.98 1.61
CA ASN A 687 -3.24 18.80 3.03
C ASN A 687 -4.37 19.75 3.46
#